data_AF-A0A5E7ZTR6-F1
#
_entry.id   AF-A0A5E7ZTR6-F1
#
_cell.length_a   1.000
_cell.length_b   1.000
_cell.length_c   1.000
_cell.angle_alpha   90.00
_cell.angle_beta   90.00
_cell.angle_gamma   90.00
#
_symmetry.space_group_name_H-M   'P 1'
#
loop_
_entity.id
_entity.type
_entity.pdbx_description
1 polymer ?
#
loop_
_entity_poly.entity_id
_entity_poly.type
_entity_poly.pdbx_seq_one_letter_code
_entity_poly.pdbx_strand_id
1 'polypeptide(L)'
;MSRLVVLALVGYIMVSCGGSHEQSQMLADSKNLGVKRFNNITLELSLKPFKKNDKQYVEDACKEIFAGWGSLVRHADTVSLMLWTADGSEILDYSGSLDQRLEWARYIGNPNAEHEVNSEPENENLSVHQRAFTYLDDTPDFNYGDLKYIVSTLKRVGETMTGKPVRVGATFDPGPEFAKSPFKYEKHPEICMGSTMGSKTFVVCYSTLNEDSDSYAGFPNGIKQDTPFGTFFGSQSQHFLTDLGFDYLWLSNGFGFGMETWSATGALFDGEKFYPEKFSDVQEKIVNFWTLFREQCPDFRIETRGTNLSTGIDLAADGVDLKSIYNGGFNLLPPPNSPWAALNGDFGLELAGYMSRIAELPDDRYLFRYYTHDPWWVNSPWLDRYGREAHDIYLPMSISTINSKGEAMLPTHLNFLTIDDSYGNMPVQVPDEVTPHILQARRNAPDQAGPVVWVYPFDEYHEWASVQPERLPEIYYGDWFIRQAINEGFPMNTVVSTGNFSQIRKDGKPTFDESVLVTIVPDAGSELEQQLMAFVKAGGQMMIYGPVGNGSKEFLDFMNIKTEEPLSGEFAVQMAINGDKIEAKSPMVMQHPADLSGGGIETMVAAKDNSTKVLAQVVQNGQKRDAVVYRQNPDWKGGAICYVRGTNSVSYKGGHLLTPDDSEKWFSGPSLMRFGLGKLGYSIAYDKSSGGIKDPINCISRHNNSFFFSGYLPNLTVEQAFKFPQGAPIIIGWETELKNGASTYRFPKSFFEESRFFVEQEDGVISCFDIPLATKGTKRRIQLTGLKNAKVRFYPPTGVEGESVKVVLNSSYPFGKGELEGQSEEKLGGDYYLYENVTGQMVVSW
;
A
#
# COMPACT_ATOMS: atom_id res chain seq x y z
N MET A 1 -19.92 -62.00 -53.90
CA MET A 1 -18.87 -61.58 -52.94
C MET A 1 -18.07 -60.45 -53.58
N SER A 2 -17.65 -59.46 -52.81
CA SER A 2 -17.02 -58.19 -53.25
C SER A 2 -18.01 -57.12 -53.77
N ARG A 3 -18.35 -56.19 -52.86
CA ARG A 3 -18.66 -54.76 -53.09
C ARG A 3 -19.31 -54.11 -51.85
N LEU A 4 -19.82 -54.90 -50.90
CA LEU A 4 -20.39 -54.36 -49.64
C LEU A 4 -19.40 -54.25 -48.46
N VAL A 5 -18.20 -54.84 -48.53
CA VAL A 5 -17.22 -54.80 -47.41
C VAL A 5 -16.24 -53.62 -47.53
N VAL A 6 -16.13 -52.99 -48.70
CA VAL A 6 -15.19 -51.87 -48.92
C VAL A 6 -15.78 -50.50 -48.55
N LEU A 7 -17.11 -50.36 -48.50
CA LEU A 7 -17.77 -49.11 -48.13
C LEU A 7 -17.92 -48.91 -46.61
N ALA A 8 -17.84 -49.97 -45.81
CA ALA A 8 -17.89 -49.88 -44.35
C ALA A 8 -16.54 -49.49 -43.72
N LEU A 9 -15.41 -49.72 -44.42
CA LEU A 9 -14.08 -49.40 -43.88
C LEU A 9 -13.63 -47.96 -44.16
N VAL A 10 -14.18 -47.30 -45.20
CA VAL A 10 -13.83 -45.90 -45.53
C VAL A 10 -14.63 -44.89 -44.69
N GLY A 11 -15.83 -45.27 -44.22
CA GLY A 11 -16.63 -44.44 -43.32
C GLY A 11 -16.12 -44.39 -41.87
N TYR A 12 -15.32 -45.37 -41.44
CA TYR A 12 -14.80 -45.43 -40.06
C TYR A 12 -13.43 -44.75 -39.90
N ILE A 13 -12.73 -44.42 -40.99
CA ILE A 13 -11.45 -43.70 -40.97
C ILE A 13 -11.64 -42.18 -41.14
N MET A 14 -12.82 -41.71 -41.55
CA MET A 14 -13.14 -40.27 -41.61
C MET A 14 -13.91 -39.71 -40.40
N VAL A 15 -14.25 -40.55 -39.41
CA VAL A 15 -14.81 -40.09 -38.12
C VAL A 15 -13.74 -40.04 -37.00
N SER A 16 -12.50 -40.47 -37.28
CA SER A 16 -11.35 -40.33 -36.37
C SER A 16 -10.46 -39.10 -36.65
N CYS A 17 -10.84 -38.22 -37.58
CA CYS A 17 -10.15 -36.95 -37.85
C CYS A 17 -11.04 -35.72 -37.58
N GLY A 18 -12.12 -35.90 -36.84
CA GLY A 18 -12.88 -34.83 -36.20
C GLY A 18 -12.69 -34.91 -34.70
N GLY A 19 -11.43 -34.92 -34.24
CA GLY A 19 -11.15 -34.57 -32.86
C GLY A 19 -11.60 -33.14 -32.68
N SER A 20 -12.83 -32.96 -32.19
CA SER A 20 -13.16 -31.75 -31.45
C SER A 20 -12.01 -31.56 -30.47
N HIS A 21 -11.24 -30.49 -30.64
CA HIS A 21 -10.46 -29.95 -29.55
C HIS A 21 -11.45 -29.72 -28.41
N GLU A 22 -11.65 -30.72 -27.54
CA GLU A 22 -11.89 -30.44 -26.14
C GLU A 22 -10.62 -29.71 -25.71
N GLN A 23 -10.61 -28.39 -25.92
CA GLN A 23 -9.70 -27.50 -25.21
C GLN A 23 -9.99 -27.75 -23.74
N SER A 24 -9.21 -28.63 -23.14
CA SER A 24 -9.24 -28.88 -21.71
C SER A 24 -8.83 -27.59 -21.03
N GLN A 25 -9.80 -26.73 -20.72
CA GLN A 25 -9.62 -25.58 -19.84
C GLN A 25 -9.34 -26.13 -18.44
N MET A 26 -8.09 -26.47 -18.15
CA MET A 26 -7.67 -27.06 -16.88
C MET A 26 -7.98 -26.14 -15.69
N LEU A 27 -8.12 -24.84 -15.94
CA LEU A 27 -8.35 -23.81 -14.93
C LEU A 27 -9.69 -23.07 -15.08
N ALA A 28 -10.67 -23.67 -15.79
CA ALA A 28 -11.99 -23.07 -16.00
C ALA A 28 -12.68 -22.66 -14.68
N ASP A 29 -13.49 -21.61 -14.77
CA ASP A 29 -14.15 -21.00 -13.63
C ASP A 29 -15.11 -21.96 -12.92
N SER A 30 -15.01 -22.00 -11.59
CA SER A 30 -16.11 -22.46 -10.74
C SER A 30 -17.25 -21.45 -10.81
N LYS A 31 -18.51 -21.92 -10.89
CA LYS A 31 -19.72 -21.07 -10.80
C LYS A 31 -19.82 -20.31 -9.47
N ASN A 32 -19.02 -20.67 -8.46
CA ASN A 32 -19.01 -20.02 -7.16
C ASN A 32 -17.56 -19.85 -6.66
N LEU A 33 -16.96 -18.69 -6.95
CA LEU A 33 -15.60 -18.36 -6.54
C LEU A 33 -15.53 -17.78 -5.11
N GLY A 34 -16.66 -17.36 -4.53
CA GLY A 34 -16.74 -16.86 -3.16
C GLY A 34 -15.94 -15.59 -2.85
N VAL A 35 -15.38 -14.91 -3.86
CA VAL A 35 -14.63 -13.64 -3.75
C VAL A 35 -14.87 -12.77 -4.99
N LYS A 36 -14.80 -11.44 -4.84
CA LYS A 36 -14.83 -10.51 -5.98
C LYS A 36 -13.57 -10.70 -6.83
N ARG A 37 -13.76 -10.90 -8.14
CA ARG A 37 -12.66 -11.12 -9.09
C ARG A 37 -11.76 -9.88 -9.18
N PHE A 38 -10.52 -10.09 -9.56
CA PHE A 38 -9.64 -9.04 -10.04
C PHE A 38 -9.92 -8.81 -11.53
N ASN A 39 -9.82 -7.56 -11.99
CA ASN A 39 -9.87 -7.27 -13.42
C ASN A 39 -8.65 -7.89 -14.11
N ASN A 40 -7.49 -7.86 -13.42
CA ASN A 40 -6.26 -8.44 -13.91
C ASN A 40 -5.38 -9.00 -12.78
N ILE A 41 -4.73 -10.14 -13.02
CA ILE A 41 -3.61 -10.62 -12.21
C ILE A 41 -2.36 -10.69 -13.10
N THR A 42 -1.28 -10.03 -12.69
CA THR A 42 0.00 -10.00 -13.38
C THR A 42 1.01 -10.88 -12.67
N LEU A 43 1.60 -11.83 -13.38
CA LEU A 43 2.75 -12.59 -12.91
C LEU A 43 4.01 -11.99 -13.55
N GLU A 44 4.87 -11.39 -12.75
CA GLU A 44 6.12 -10.83 -13.25
C GLU A 44 7.20 -11.93 -13.25
N LEU A 45 8.04 -11.97 -14.28
CA LEU A 45 9.12 -12.95 -14.39
C LEU A 45 10.28 -12.45 -15.24
N SER A 46 11.47 -12.97 -15.00
CA SER A 46 12.61 -12.79 -15.90
C SER A 46 12.59 -13.81 -17.06
N LEU A 47 13.60 -13.77 -17.94
CA LEU A 47 13.80 -14.83 -18.94
C LEU A 47 14.53 -16.07 -18.39
N LYS A 48 15.00 -16.05 -17.14
CA LYS A 48 15.78 -17.15 -16.53
C LYS A 48 15.05 -18.50 -16.47
N PRO A 49 13.71 -18.58 -16.36
CA PRO A 49 12.99 -19.86 -16.48
C PRO A 49 13.19 -20.55 -17.84
N PHE A 50 13.48 -19.80 -18.90
CA PHE A 50 13.74 -20.33 -20.25
C PHE A 50 15.20 -20.76 -20.42
N LYS A 51 15.65 -21.71 -19.60
CA LYS A 51 17.05 -22.20 -19.53
C LYS A 51 17.60 -22.78 -20.86
N LYS A 52 16.75 -23.02 -21.86
CA LYS A 52 17.14 -23.45 -23.21
C LYS A 52 16.38 -22.66 -24.27
N ASN A 53 17.09 -22.22 -25.30
CA ASN A 53 16.49 -21.65 -26.51
C ASN A 53 15.99 -22.78 -27.44
N ASP A 54 15.02 -23.54 -26.96
CA ASP A 54 14.34 -24.61 -27.67
C ASP A 54 12.82 -24.43 -27.57
N LYS A 55 12.11 -24.61 -28.69
CA LYS A 55 10.67 -24.32 -28.78
C LYS A 55 9.82 -25.16 -27.83
N GLN A 56 10.18 -26.43 -27.62
CA GLN A 56 9.45 -27.32 -26.72
C GLN A 56 9.71 -26.93 -25.27
N TYR A 57 10.98 -26.63 -24.93
CA TYR A 57 11.34 -26.17 -23.59
C TYR A 57 10.62 -24.88 -23.22
N VAL A 58 10.56 -23.90 -24.12
CA VAL A 58 9.81 -22.64 -23.92
C VAL A 58 8.33 -22.92 -23.67
N GLU A 59 7.71 -23.81 -24.46
CA GLU A 59 6.31 -24.15 -24.27
C GLU A 59 6.04 -24.82 -22.91
N ASP A 60 6.93 -25.72 -22.47
CA ASP A 60 6.77 -26.42 -21.19
C ASP A 60 6.99 -25.49 -19.99
N ALA A 61 7.95 -24.57 -20.06
CA ALA A 61 8.10 -23.50 -19.06
C ALA A 61 6.86 -22.61 -18.98
N CYS A 62 6.26 -22.27 -20.13
CA CYS A 62 4.99 -21.53 -20.16
C CYS A 62 3.86 -22.30 -19.47
N LYS A 63 3.75 -23.62 -19.68
CA LYS A 63 2.74 -24.45 -19.00
C LYS A 63 2.94 -24.46 -17.49
N GLU A 64 4.19 -24.53 -17.03
CA GLU A 64 4.53 -24.54 -15.60
C GLU A 64 4.11 -23.25 -14.90
N ILE A 65 4.32 -22.09 -15.53
CA ILE A 65 3.90 -20.77 -15.01
C ILE A 65 2.39 -20.77 -14.68
N PHE A 66 1.54 -21.15 -15.64
CA PHE A 66 0.09 -21.11 -15.43
C PHE A 66 -0.40 -22.25 -14.51
N ALA A 67 0.27 -23.40 -14.52
CA ALA A 67 -0.05 -24.49 -13.60
C ALA A 67 0.21 -24.09 -12.14
N GLY A 68 1.37 -23.50 -11.85
CA GLY A 68 1.76 -23.09 -10.51
C GLY A 68 0.80 -22.05 -9.89
N TRP A 69 0.34 -21.09 -10.70
CA TRP A 69 -0.56 -20.01 -10.24
C TRP A 69 -2.04 -20.25 -10.53
N GLY A 70 -2.41 -21.45 -10.97
CA GLY A 70 -3.75 -21.78 -11.45
C GLY A 70 -4.88 -21.57 -10.42
N SER A 71 -4.57 -21.79 -9.14
CA SER A 71 -5.49 -21.56 -8.02
C SER A 71 -5.82 -20.08 -7.83
N LEU A 72 -4.92 -19.18 -8.21
CA LEU A 72 -5.09 -17.75 -8.08
C LEU A 72 -5.68 -17.11 -9.34
N VAL A 73 -5.12 -17.39 -10.53
CA VAL A 73 -5.51 -16.73 -11.79
C VAL A 73 -6.95 -17.05 -12.23
N ARG A 74 -7.56 -18.11 -11.69
CA ARG A 74 -9.01 -18.34 -11.84
C ARG A 74 -9.88 -17.21 -11.25
N HIS A 75 -9.35 -16.42 -10.31
CA HIS A 75 -10.04 -15.28 -9.70
C HIS A 75 -9.83 -13.96 -10.46
N ALA A 76 -9.30 -13.99 -11.69
CA ALA A 76 -9.13 -12.81 -12.54
C ALA A 76 -10.01 -12.86 -13.80
N ASP A 77 -10.32 -11.72 -14.40
CA ASP A 77 -10.93 -11.64 -15.74
C ASP A 77 -9.88 -11.71 -16.85
N THR A 78 -8.71 -11.10 -16.63
CA THR A 78 -7.52 -11.12 -17.51
C THR A 78 -6.31 -11.62 -16.74
N VAL A 79 -5.37 -12.29 -17.42
CA VAL A 79 -4.06 -12.63 -16.86
C VAL A 79 -2.98 -11.89 -17.65
N SER A 80 -2.11 -11.16 -16.97
CA SER A 80 -0.95 -10.53 -17.59
C SER A 80 0.33 -11.24 -17.16
N LEU A 81 1.34 -11.20 -18.03
CA LEU A 81 2.71 -11.55 -17.72
C LEU A 81 3.55 -10.28 -17.92
N MET A 82 4.48 -10.01 -17.02
CA MET A 82 5.40 -8.89 -17.18
C MET A 82 6.83 -9.42 -17.27
N LEU A 83 7.50 -9.17 -18.39
CA LEU A 83 8.83 -9.71 -18.62
C LEU A 83 9.90 -8.70 -18.24
N TRP A 84 10.60 -9.00 -17.14
CA TRP A 84 11.90 -8.41 -16.80
C TRP A 84 12.97 -8.98 -17.74
N THR A 85 12.88 -8.60 -19.02
CA THR A 85 13.81 -9.09 -20.05
C THR A 85 15.20 -8.53 -19.82
N ALA A 86 15.30 -7.21 -19.61
CA ALA A 86 16.40 -6.53 -18.96
C ALA A 86 15.86 -5.33 -18.16
N ASP A 87 16.60 -4.24 -18.09
CA ASP A 87 16.29 -2.97 -17.42
C ASP A 87 15.72 -1.91 -18.39
N GLY A 88 15.23 -2.32 -19.55
CA GLY A 88 14.85 -1.44 -20.64
C GLY A 88 15.97 -1.18 -21.65
N SER A 89 17.19 -1.66 -21.41
CA SER A 89 18.29 -1.58 -22.40
C SER A 89 17.97 -2.30 -23.70
N GLU A 90 17.19 -3.38 -23.63
CA GLU A 90 16.63 -4.09 -24.78
C GLU A 90 15.69 -3.21 -25.62
N ILE A 91 15.10 -2.17 -25.03
CA ILE A 91 14.28 -1.18 -25.76
C ILE A 91 15.19 -0.11 -26.35
N LEU A 92 16.15 0.39 -25.58
CA LEU A 92 17.02 1.50 -25.96
C LEU A 92 17.94 1.14 -27.15
N ASP A 93 18.54 -0.06 -27.16
CA ASP A 93 19.45 -0.52 -28.22
C ASP A 93 18.75 -1.28 -29.36
N TYR A 94 17.42 -1.32 -29.41
CA TYR A 94 16.70 -2.07 -30.46
C TYR A 94 16.83 -1.40 -31.83
N SER A 95 17.37 -2.14 -32.81
CA SER A 95 17.60 -1.66 -34.19
C SER A 95 16.42 -1.87 -35.14
N GLY A 96 15.38 -2.61 -34.72
CA GLY A 96 14.32 -3.08 -35.62
C GLY A 96 14.57 -4.46 -36.25
N SER A 97 15.74 -5.06 -36.00
CA SER A 97 16.08 -6.39 -36.54
C SER A 97 15.75 -7.51 -35.55
N LEU A 98 15.01 -8.52 -36.00
CA LEU A 98 14.72 -9.72 -35.20
C LEU A 98 15.95 -10.63 -35.04
N ASP A 99 16.93 -10.54 -35.94
CA ASP A 99 18.17 -11.34 -35.85
C ASP A 99 19.23 -10.70 -34.93
N GLN A 100 18.97 -9.49 -34.42
CA GLN A 100 19.86 -8.82 -33.48
C GLN A 100 20.01 -9.67 -32.20
N ARG A 101 21.24 -9.82 -31.69
CA ARG A 101 21.47 -10.49 -30.40
C ARG A 101 20.84 -9.67 -29.28
N LEU A 102 20.18 -10.36 -28.36
CA LEU A 102 19.54 -9.77 -27.18
C LEU A 102 20.52 -9.81 -25.99
N GLU A 103 20.84 -8.65 -25.43
CA GLU A 103 21.37 -8.57 -24.07
C GLU A 103 20.19 -8.62 -23.10
N TRP A 104 20.23 -9.53 -22.14
CA TRP A 104 19.10 -9.83 -21.26
C TRP A 104 19.57 -10.11 -19.84
N ALA A 105 18.63 -10.17 -18.89
CA ALA A 105 18.82 -10.31 -17.46
C ALA A 105 19.34 -11.70 -17.02
N ARG A 106 20.44 -12.16 -17.60
CA ARG A 106 21.12 -13.43 -17.26
C ARG A 106 22.01 -13.33 -16.03
N TYR A 107 22.00 -12.20 -15.33
CA TYR A 107 22.92 -11.93 -14.24
C TYR A 107 22.24 -12.01 -12.87
N ILE A 108 23.03 -12.31 -11.85
CA ILE A 108 22.71 -12.16 -10.43
C ILE A 108 23.68 -11.10 -9.91
N GLY A 109 23.17 -10.00 -9.35
CA GLY A 109 23.96 -8.86 -8.90
C GLY A 109 23.96 -7.69 -9.88
N ASN A 110 24.93 -6.76 -9.73
CA ASN A 110 25.06 -5.57 -10.57
C ASN A 110 26.06 -5.80 -11.73
N PRO A 111 25.60 -6.03 -12.98
CA PRO A 111 26.48 -6.32 -14.12
C PRO A 111 27.17 -5.08 -14.70
N ASN A 112 26.77 -3.87 -14.28
CA ASN A 112 27.39 -2.60 -14.66
C ASN A 112 28.30 -2.04 -13.56
N ALA A 113 28.62 -2.83 -12.52
CA ALA A 113 29.63 -2.47 -11.54
C ALA A 113 31.05 -2.48 -12.15
N GLU A 114 32.02 -1.92 -11.42
CA GLU A 114 33.42 -1.82 -11.87
C GLU A 114 34.11 -3.19 -12.04
N HIS A 115 33.57 -4.24 -11.43
CA HIS A 115 34.14 -5.58 -11.45
C HIS A 115 33.59 -6.41 -12.63
N GLU A 116 34.47 -7.17 -13.29
CA GLU A 116 34.05 -8.08 -14.35
C GLU A 116 33.04 -9.12 -13.84
N VAL A 117 32.06 -9.47 -14.68
CA VAL A 117 31.09 -10.52 -14.37
C VAL A 117 31.82 -11.84 -14.15
N ASN A 118 31.41 -12.59 -13.13
CA ASN A 118 32.04 -13.84 -12.66
C ASN A 118 33.44 -13.67 -12.04
N SER A 119 33.86 -12.44 -11.72
CA SER A 119 35.12 -12.20 -11.03
C SER A 119 35.04 -12.44 -9.51
N GLU A 120 36.13 -12.99 -8.97
CA GLU A 120 36.36 -13.16 -7.53
C GLU A 120 37.74 -12.58 -7.15
N PRO A 121 37.87 -11.25 -7.01
CA PRO A 121 39.15 -10.63 -6.67
C PRO A 121 39.71 -11.14 -5.33
N GLU A 122 40.97 -11.58 -5.34
CA GLU A 122 41.66 -12.08 -4.14
C GLU A 122 41.76 -10.98 -3.08
N ASN A 123 41.38 -11.31 -1.84
CA ASN A 123 41.37 -10.42 -0.66
C ASN A 123 40.25 -9.37 -0.62
N GLU A 124 39.23 -9.46 -1.48
CA GLU A 124 38.04 -8.62 -1.41
C GLU A 124 36.79 -9.45 -1.10
N ASN A 125 36.01 -9.04 -0.09
CA ASN A 125 34.74 -9.67 0.24
C ASN A 125 33.59 -8.87 -0.39
N LEU A 126 33.38 -9.06 -1.69
CA LEU A 126 32.38 -8.31 -2.48
C LEU A 126 30.99 -8.94 -2.37
N SER A 127 30.00 -8.10 -2.05
CA SER A 127 28.59 -8.48 -2.14
C SER A 127 28.09 -8.48 -3.58
N VAL A 128 26.91 -9.08 -3.84
CA VAL A 128 26.26 -9.02 -5.15
C VAL A 128 25.93 -7.59 -5.58
N HIS A 129 25.82 -6.62 -4.67
CA HIS A 129 25.61 -5.22 -5.04
C HIS A 129 26.83 -4.57 -5.70
N GLN A 130 28.00 -5.19 -5.55
CA GLN A 130 29.27 -4.67 -6.04
C GLN A 130 29.82 -5.47 -7.23
N ARG A 131 29.20 -6.60 -7.58
CA ARG A 131 29.63 -7.47 -8.69
C ARG A 131 28.47 -8.31 -9.19
N ALA A 132 28.63 -8.98 -10.34
CA ALA A 132 27.62 -9.89 -10.83
C ALA A 132 28.17 -11.24 -11.25
N PHE A 133 27.28 -12.23 -11.29
CA PHE A 133 27.51 -13.57 -11.82
C PHE A 133 26.49 -13.90 -12.90
N THR A 134 26.84 -14.77 -13.84
CA THR A 134 25.82 -15.42 -14.66
C THR A 134 25.02 -16.41 -13.82
N TYR A 135 23.70 -16.46 -13.99
CA TYR A 135 22.84 -17.34 -13.18
C TYR A 135 23.03 -18.84 -13.48
N LEU A 136 23.65 -19.15 -14.63
CA LEU A 136 24.09 -20.47 -15.09
C LEU A 136 25.46 -20.35 -15.76
N ASP A 137 26.22 -21.45 -15.81
CA ASP A 137 27.51 -21.50 -16.50
C ASP A 137 27.35 -21.33 -18.02
N ASP A 138 26.34 -21.99 -18.60
CA ASP A 138 26.01 -21.93 -20.04
C ASP A 138 24.63 -21.28 -20.22
N THR A 139 24.61 -19.95 -20.25
CA THR A 139 23.38 -19.18 -20.40
C THR A 139 22.88 -19.22 -21.85
N PRO A 140 21.57 -19.36 -22.10
CA PRO A 140 21.05 -19.36 -23.46
C PRO A 140 21.30 -18.01 -24.16
N ASP A 141 21.71 -18.10 -25.42
CA ASP A 141 21.76 -16.97 -26.34
C ASP A 141 20.38 -16.76 -26.97
N PHE A 142 19.86 -15.53 -26.86
CA PHE A 142 18.62 -15.11 -27.48
C PHE A 142 18.87 -14.00 -28.49
N ASN A 143 18.02 -13.94 -29.51
CA ASN A 143 17.81 -12.77 -30.34
C ASN A 143 16.40 -12.19 -30.12
N TYR A 144 16.10 -11.04 -30.73
CA TYR A 144 14.77 -10.42 -30.63
C TYR A 144 13.65 -11.27 -31.24
N GLY A 145 13.96 -12.09 -32.25
CA GLY A 145 13.04 -13.10 -32.80
C GLY A 145 12.66 -14.19 -31.79
N ASP A 146 13.59 -14.62 -30.95
CA ASP A 146 13.34 -15.58 -29.88
C ASP A 146 12.48 -14.96 -28.77
N LEU A 147 12.73 -13.71 -28.40
CA LEU A 147 11.90 -12.96 -27.47
C LEU A 147 10.45 -12.84 -27.99
N LYS A 148 10.27 -12.49 -29.27
CA LYS A 148 8.96 -12.49 -29.94
C LYS A 148 8.29 -13.86 -29.87
N TYR A 149 9.05 -14.94 -30.06
CA TYR A 149 8.52 -16.31 -29.94
C TYR A 149 8.07 -16.61 -28.51
N ILE A 150 8.84 -16.26 -27.49
CA ILE A 150 8.49 -16.42 -26.07
C ILE A 150 7.20 -15.63 -25.75
N VAL A 151 7.13 -14.35 -26.12
CA VAL A 151 5.94 -13.50 -25.93
C VAL A 151 4.69 -14.15 -26.55
N SER A 152 4.78 -14.59 -27.80
CA SER A 152 3.64 -15.24 -28.48
C SER A 152 3.26 -16.59 -27.84
N THR A 153 4.23 -17.32 -27.30
CA THR A 153 4.00 -18.63 -26.66
C THR A 153 3.34 -18.47 -25.30
N LEU A 154 3.75 -17.49 -24.49
CA LEU A 154 3.10 -17.15 -23.23
C LEU A 154 1.61 -16.86 -23.42
N LYS A 155 1.27 -16.02 -24.41
CA LYS A 155 -0.13 -15.69 -24.76
C LYS A 155 -0.91 -16.94 -25.15
N ARG A 156 -0.42 -17.68 -26.14
CA ARG A 156 -1.10 -18.88 -26.66
C ARG A 156 -1.33 -19.94 -25.59
N VAL A 157 -0.29 -20.27 -24.81
CA VAL A 157 -0.38 -21.29 -23.76
C VAL A 157 -1.31 -20.82 -22.64
N GLY A 158 -1.19 -19.57 -22.22
CA GLY A 158 -2.02 -18.99 -21.19
C GLY A 158 -3.50 -18.95 -21.55
N GLU A 159 -3.83 -18.47 -22.76
CA GLU A 159 -5.21 -18.46 -23.26
C GLU A 159 -5.79 -19.87 -23.32
N THR A 160 -4.99 -20.86 -23.76
CA THR A 160 -5.40 -22.26 -23.82
C THR A 160 -5.68 -22.84 -22.43
N MET A 161 -4.82 -22.59 -21.45
CA MET A 161 -4.94 -23.18 -20.11
C MET A 161 -5.99 -22.49 -19.24
N THR A 162 -6.12 -21.17 -19.37
CA THR A 162 -6.99 -20.35 -18.52
C THR A 162 -8.36 -20.09 -19.14
N GLY A 163 -8.47 -20.12 -20.48
CA GLY A 163 -9.67 -19.70 -21.21
C GLY A 163 -9.92 -18.19 -21.16
N LYS A 164 -8.92 -17.38 -20.80
CA LYS A 164 -9.02 -15.93 -20.56
C LYS A 164 -8.07 -15.16 -21.48
N PRO A 165 -8.34 -13.87 -21.75
CA PRO A 165 -7.38 -13.01 -22.41
C PRO A 165 -6.05 -13.00 -21.66
N VAL A 166 -4.94 -13.14 -22.41
CA VAL A 166 -3.58 -13.07 -21.86
C VAL A 166 -2.79 -11.94 -22.50
N ARG A 167 -2.18 -11.09 -21.67
CA ARG A 167 -1.33 -9.98 -22.10
C ARG A 167 0.10 -10.19 -21.65
N VAL A 168 1.06 -9.60 -22.37
CA VAL A 168 2.47 -9.61 -22.01
C VAL A 168 3.00 -8.18 -22.06
N GLY A 169 3.61 -7.72 -20.97
CA GLY A 169 4.19 -6.39 -20.86
C GLY A 169 5.71 -6.41 -20.87
N ALA A 170 6.30 -5.37 -21.45
CA ALA A 170 7.73 -5.08 -21.33
C ALA A 170 8.00 -4.15 -20.13
N THR A 171 9.25 -4.01 -19.73
CA THR A 171 9.67 -3.20 -18.58
C THR A 171 10.72 -2.18 -18.98
N PHE A 172 10.72 -1.04 -18.31
CA PHE A 172 11.83 -0.10 -18.29
C PHE A 172 12.19 0.22 -16.84
N ASP A 173 13.45 0.04 -16.48
CA ASP A 173 14.00 0.39 -15.18
C ASP A 173 15.10 1.44 -15.31
N PRO A 174 15.06 2.55 -14.56
CA PRO A 174 16.06 3.59 -14.64
C PRO A 174 17.43 3.19 -14.08
N GLY A 175 17.51 2.14 -13.26
CA GLY A 175 18.73 1.75 -12.56
C GLY A 175 19.72 0.93 -13.39
N PRO A 176 20.92 0.66 -12.82
CA PRO A 176 22.02 -0.10 -13.44
C PRO A 176 21.89 -1.62 -13.31
N GLU A 177 20.75 -2.10 -12.83
CA GLU A 177 20.54 -3.50 -12.50
C GLU A 177 20.23 -4.34 -13.76
N PHE A 178 19.94 -5.64 -13.57
CA PHE A 178 19.43 -6.58 -14.58
C PHE A 178 20.40 -7.01 -15.69
N ALA A 179 20.86 -6.09 -16.55
CA ALA A 179 21.66 -6.41 -17.74
C ALA A 179 22.71 -5.33 -18.03
N LYS A 180 23.69 -5.63 -18.90
CA LYS A 180 24.66 -4.61 -19.31
C LYS A 180 24.00 -3.57 -20.21
N SER A 181 24.29 -2.30 -19.96
CA SER A 181 23.72 -1.19 -20.72
C SER A 181 24.78 -0.24 -21.29
N PRO A 182 25.34 -0.54 -22.47
CA PRO A 182 26.21 0.40 -23.18
C PRO A 182 25.50 1.72 -23.48
N PHE A 183 24.20 1.69 -23.79
CA PHE A 183 23.42 2.91 -24.01
C PHE A 183 23.48 3.86 -22.81
N LYS A 184 23.12 3.38 -21.60
CA LYS A 184 23.02 4.23 -20.40
C LYS A 184 24.38 4.66 -19.84
N TYR A 185 25.40 3.79 -19.90
CA TYR A 185 26.64 3.98 -19.15
C TYR A 185 27.87 4.27 -20.01
N GLU A 186 27.80 4.10 -21.33
CA GLU A 186 28.91 4.38 -22.24
C GLU A 186 28.55 5.45 -23.29
N LYS A 187 27.44 5.29 -24.00
CA LYS A 187 27.03 6.19 -25.09
C LYS A 187 26.37 7.48 -24.58
N HIS A 188 25.40 7.32 -23.67
CA HIS A 188 24.60 8.42 -23.14
C HIS A 188 24.65 8.55 -21.61
N PRO A 189 25.83 8.61 -20.97
CA PRO A 189 25.94 8.78 -19.53
C PRO A 189 25.35 10.10 -19.03
N GLU A 190 25.08 11.08 -19.90
CA GLU A 190 24.43 12.36 -19.55
C GLU A 190 23.00 12.20 -19.03
N ILE A 191 22.29 11.13 -19.38
CA ILE A 191 20.91 10.91 -18.94
C ILE A 191 20.84 10.37 -17.49
N CYS A 192 21.95 9.82 -17.01
CA CYS A 192 22.08 9.27 -15.68
C CYS A 192 22.39 10.39 -14.69
N MET A 193 21.34 11.09 -14.23
CA MET A 193 21.47 12.23 -13.32
C MET A 193 21.17 11.85 -11.85
N GLY A 194 20.36 10.81 -11.63
CA GLY A 194 19.96 10.37 -10.29
C GLY A 194 21.09 9.68 -9.53
N SER A 195 21.13 9.87 -8.22
CA SER A 195 22.15 9.36 -7.31
C SER A 195 21.68 8.19 -6.43
N THR A 196 20.56 7.57 -6.80
CA THR A 196 19.87 6.54 -6.03
C THR A 196 20.70 5.27 -5.76
N MET A 197 21.66 4.89 -6.61
CA MET A 197 22.61 3.79 -6.33
C MET A 197 24.07 4.26 -6.37
N GLY A 198 24.31 5.52 -5.96
CA GLY A 198 25.57 6.22 -6.18
C GLY A 198 25.44 7.26 -7.29
N SER A 199 26.41 8.16 -7.38
CA SER A 199 26.32 9.31 -8.29
C SER A 199 26.16 8.88 -9.75
N LYS A 200 25.18 9.47 -10.45
CA LYS A 200 24.93 9.25 -11.89
C LYS A 200 24.64 7.81 -12.28
N THR A 201 23.75 7.16 -11.52
CA THR A 201 23.42 5.75 -11.73
C THR A 201 22.05 5.52 -12.33
N PHE A 202 21.13 6.48 -12.17
CA PHE A 202 19.74 6.35 -12.58
C PHE A 202 19.38 7.33 -13.71
N VAL A 203 18.72 6.80 -14.75
CA VAL A 203 18.16 7.59 -15.84
C VAL A 203 17.05 8.50 -15.33
N VAL A 204 17.12 9.79 -15.64
CA VAL A 204 16.07 10.76 -15.32
C VAL A 204 15.20 11.02 -16.54
N CYS A 205 13.87 10.95 -16.36
CA CYS A 205 12.91 10.96 -17.46
C CYS A 205 12.94 12.24 -18.32
N TYR A 206 13.24 13.38 -17.71
CA TYR A 206 13.30 14.68 -18.39
C TYR A 206 14.71 15.07 -18.86
N SER A 207 15.62 14.11 -18.95
CA SER A 207 16.96 14.32 -19.53
C SER A 207 16.92 14.53 -21.05
N THR A 208 18.04 14.99 -21.60
CA THR A 208 18.27 15.18 -23.03
C THR A 208 19.49 14.37 -23.48
N LEU A 209 19.43 13.82 -24.68
CA LEU A 209 20.47 13.00 -25.28
C LEU A 209 21.43 13.85 -26.12
N ASN A 210 22.71 13.52 -26.05
CA ASN A 210 23.73 14.03 -26.98
C ASN A 210 23.60 13.38 -28.36
N GLU A 211 24.26 13.98 -29.36
CA GLU A 211 24.29 13.40 -30.71
C GLU A 211 25.02 12.05 -30.75
N ASP A 212 24.48 11.10 -31.52
CA ASP A 212 25.15 9.87 -31.90
C ASP A 212 24.83 9.51 -33.37
N SER A 213 25.54 8.54 -33.93
CA SER A 213 25.34 8.07 -35.31
C SER A 213 24.82 6.63 -35.40
N ASP A 214 24.43 6.03 -34.27
CA ASP A 214 24.01 4.63 -34.23
C ASP A 214 22.58 4.48 -34.77
N SER A 215 22.26 3.34 -35.38
CA SER A 215 20.94 3.10 -35.95
C SER A 215 20.03 2.43 -34.94
N TYR A 216 18.95 3.11 -34.55
CA TYR A 216 17.88 2.58 -33.70
C TYR A 216 16.57 2.46 -34.49
N ALA A 217 15.63 1.63 -34.03
CA ALA A 217 14.36 1.38 -34.72
C ALA A 217 13.56 2.68 -34.97
N GLY A 218 13.45 3.54 -33.97
CA GLY A 218 12.78 4.84 -34.03
C GLY A 218 13.68 5.99 -34.51
N PHE A 219 15.00 5.78 -34.55
CA PHE A 219 16.02 6.76 -34.95
C PHE A 219 17.05 6.11 -35.90
N PRO A 220 16.65 5.74 -37.13
CA PRO A 220 17.51 4.97 -38.05
C PRO A 220 18.72 5.74 -38.60
N ASN A 221 18.79 7.05 -38.34
CA ASN A 221 19.88 7.92 -38.80
C ASN A 221 20.70 8.51 -37.63
N GLY A 222 20.62 7.92 -36.43
CA GLY A 222 21.26 8.48 -35.23
C GLY A 222 20.38 9.44 -34.44
N ILE A 223 20.82 9.72 -33.22
CA ILE A 223 20.22 10.68 -32.30
C ILE A 223 20.82 12.07 -32.57
N LYS A 224 19.97 13.11 -32.58
CA LYS A 224 20.44 14.49 -32.72
C LYS A 224 20.77 15.08 -31.35
N GLN A 225 21.69 16.02 -31.31
CA GLN A 225 22.01 16.79 -30.10
C GLN A 225 20.73 17.40 -29.49
N ASP A 226 20.65 17.34 -28.16
CA ASP A 226 19.56 17.86 -27.33
C ASP A 226 18.20 17.20 -27.59
N THR A 227 18.18 15.96 -28.10
CA THR A 227 16.92 15.20 -28.26
C THR A 227 16.33 14.87 -26.88
N PRO A 228 15.08 15.25 -26.57
CA PRO A 228 14.46 14.88 -25.30
C PRO A 228 14.36 13.37 -25.15
N PHE A 229 14.70 12.85 -23.96
CA PHE A 229 14.66 11.42 -23.69
C PHE A 229 13.26 10.85 -23.90
N GLY A 230 12.20 11.57 -23.49
CA GLY A 230 10.81 11.17 -23.71
C GLY A 230 10.46 10.92 -25.19
N THR A 231 10.98 11.74 -26.10
CA THR A 231 10.79 11.57 -27.55
C THR A 231 11.53 10.33 -28.06
N PHE A 232 12.79 10.15 -27.69
CA PHE A 232 13.57 8.97 -28.07
C PHE A 232 12.93 7.69 -27.55
N PHE A 233 12.69 7.63 -26.24
CA PHE A 233 12.19 6.46 -25.56
C PHE A 233 10.77 6.09 -26.00
N GLY A 234 9.89 7.07 -26.24
CA GLY A 234 8.57 6.83 -26.79
C GLY A 234 8.61 6.19 -28.18
N SER A 235 9.45 6.71 -29.08
CA SER A 235 9.59 6.18 -30.44
C SER A 235 10.19 4.76 -30.42
N GLN A 236 11.27 4.53 -29.65
CA GLN A 236 11.85 3.20 -29.47
C GLN A 236 10.84 2.20 -28.89
N SER A 237 10.10 2.60 -27.86
CA SER A 237 9.07 1.76 -27.24
C SER A 237 7.98 1.39 -28.23
N GLN A 238 7.50 2.34 -29.04
CA GLN A 238 6.47 2.07 -30.04
C GLN A 238 6.91 0.98 -31.03
N HIS A 239 8.13 1.07 -31.55
CA HIS A 239 8.70 0.05 -32.44
C HIS A 239 8.89 -1.29 -31.74
N PHE A 240 9.62 -1.32 -30.62
CA PHE A 240 9.92 -2.53 -29.86
C PHE A 240 8.65 -3.31 -29.48
N LEU A 241 7.66 -2.63 -28.91
CA LEU A 241 6.42 -3.26 -28.45
C LEU A 241 5.62 -3.84 -29.62
N THR A 242 5.52 -3.08 -30.73
CA THR A 242 4.80 -3.51 -31.93
C THR A 242 5.45 -4.72 -32.59
N ASP A 243 6.76 -4.66 -32.81
CA ASP A 243 7.50 -5.67 -33.57
C ASP A 243 7.54 -7.02 -32.84
N LEU A 244 7.59 -6.99 -31.51
CA LEU A 244 7.68 -8.18 -30.66
C LEU A 244 6.33 -8.65 -30.11
N GLY A 245 5.27 -7.83 -30.27
CA GLY A 245 3.91 -8.17 -29.90
C GLY A 245 3.63 -8.07 -28.40
N PHE A 246 4.27 -7.13 -27.69
CA PHE A 246 3.90 -6.75 -26.32
C PHE A 246 2.59 -5.94 -26.32
N ASP A 247 1.87 -5.91 -25.20
CA ASP A 247 0.57 -5.23 -25.07
C ASP A 247 0.62 -3.98 -24.18
N TYR A 248 1.65 -3.83 -23.36
CA TYR A 248 1.81 -2.70 -22.45
C TYR A 248 3.28 -2.55 -22.04
N LEU A 249 3.60 -1.41 -21.44
CA LEU A 249 4.92 -1.11 -20.90
C LEU A 249 4.80 -0.71 -19.42
N TRP A 250 5.67 -1.28 -18.60
CA TRP A 250 5.81 -0.97 -17.19
C TRP A 250 7.01 -0.04 -16.94
N LEU A 251 6.76 1.14 -16.37
CA LEU A 251 7.81 2.05 -15.94
C LEU A 251 8.09 1.86 -14.44
N SER A 252 9.28 1.34 -14.15
CA SER A 252 9.68 0.95 -12.81
C SER A 252 10.46 2.05 -12.07
N ASN A 253 10.66 1.84 -10.77
CA ASN A 253 11.52 2.62 -9.88
C ASN A 253 11.37 4.14 -10.01
N GLY A 254 10.12 4.59 -10.13
CA GLY A 254 9.73 6.00 -10.21
C GLY A 254 10.11 6.70 -11.51
N PHE A 255 10.53 5.96 -12.54
CA PHE A 255 10.76 6.54 -13.84
C PHE A 255 9.48 7.19 -14.39
N GLY A 256 9.60 8.46 -14.79
CA GLY A 256 8.47 9.32 -15.17
C GLY A 256 7.94 10.19 -14.02
N PHE A 257 8.42 10.04 -12.79
CA PHE A 257 7.95 10.85 -11.66
C PHE A 257 8.96 11.91 -11.22
N GLY A 258 10.22 11.54 -11.03
CA GLY A 258 11.23 12.44 -10.47
C GLY A 258 12.67 12.01 -10.75
N MET A 259 13.63 12.70 -10.12
CA MET A 259 15.06 12.41 -10.20
C MET A 259 15.53 11.48 -9.07
N GLU A 260 15.05 11.67 -7.84
CA GLU A 260 15.48 10.91 -6.65
C GLU A 260 14.30 10.14 -6.04
N THR A 261 13.77 9.20 -6.83
CA THR A 261 12.49 8.53 -6.57
C THR A 261 12.48 7.59 -5.37
N TRP A 262 13.64 7.38 -4.72
CA TRP A 262 13.81 6.56 -3.53
C TRP A 262 14.25 7.36 -2.30
N SER A 263 14.48 8.67 -2.44
CA SER A 263 15.13 9.48 -1.42
C SER A 263 14.18 10.47 -0.75
N ALA A 264 14.35 10.68 0.56
CA ALA A 264 13.72 11.77 1.30
C ALA A 264 14.13 13.16 0.80
N THR A 265 15.13 13.23 -0.08
CA THR A 265 15.66 14.42 -0.74
C THR A 265 15.37 14.37 -2.24
N GLY A 266 15.53 15.49 -2.94
CA GLY A 266 15.35 15.55 -4.38
C GLY A 266 15.72 16.91 -4.95
N ALA A 267 15.19 17.23 -6.13
CA ALA A 267 15.47 18.48 -6.82
C ALA A 267 15.11 19.74 -5.99
N LEU A 268 14.17 19.62 -5.05
CA LEU A 268 13.62 20.71 -4.25
C LEU A 268 14.03 20.67 -2.78
N PHE A 269 14.67 19.61 -2.29
CA PHE A 269 15.14 19.50 -0.91
C PHE A 269 16.46 18.74 -0.83
N ASP A 270 17.50 19.35 -0.24
CA ASP A 270 18.84 18.74 -0.14
C ASP A 270 19.12 18.02 1.19
N GLY A 271 18.13 17.97 2.10
CA GLY A 271 18.30 17.45 3.45
C GLY A 271 18.49 18.52 4.52
N GLU A 272 18.77 19.76 4.11
CA GLU A 272 18.94 20.91 5.00
C GLU A 272 17.92 22.02 4.69
N LYS A 273 17.64 22.29 3.41
CA LYS A 273 16.75 23.37 2.99
C LYS A 273 15.95 23.04 1.74
N PHE A 274 14.79 23.69 1.63
CA PHE A 274 13.90 23.63 0.48
C PHE A 274 14.26 24.70 -0.57
N TYR A 275 13.99 24.39 -1.84
CA TYR A 275 14.26 25.25 -3.00
C TYR A 275 12.97 25.55 -3.78
N PRO A 276 12.02 26.29 -3.19
CA PRO A 276 10.73 26.60 -3.80
C PRO A 276 10.84 27.25 -5.18
N GLU A 277 11.88 28.02 -5.42
CA GLU A 277 12.14 28.70 -6.69
C GLU A 277 12.36 27.75 -7.88
N LYS A 278 12.65 26.46 -7.62
CA LYS A 278 12.85 25.43 -8.65
C LYS A 278 11.58 24.66 -9.01
N PHE A 279 10.51 24.79 -8.21
CA PHE A 279 9.31 23.94 -8.32
C PHE A 279 8.73 23.95 -9.74
N SER A 280 8.44 25.13 -10.28
CA SER A 280 7.79 25.28 -11.60
C SER A 280 8.62 24.65 -12.73
N ASP A 281 9.95 24.79 -12.71
CA ASP A 281 10.84 24.23 -13.73
C ASP A 281 10.88 22.70 -13.66
N VAL A 282 10.96 22.13 -12.46
CA VAL A 282 10.98 20.68 -12.25
C VAL A 282 9.63 20.05 -12.65
N GLN A 283 8.51 20.66 -12.23
CA GLN A 283 7.17 20.25 -12.58
C GLN A 283 6.95 20.23 -14.10
N GLU A 284 7.31 21.31 -14.80
CA GLU A 284 7.17 21.41 -16.25
C GLU A 284 7.97 20.32 -16.97
N LYS A 285 9.20 20.06 -16.54
CA LYS A 285 10.07 19.02 -17.09
C LYS A 285 9.46 17.62 -16.98
N ILE A 286 8.93 17.27 -15.82
CA ILE A 286 8.30 15.96 -15.58
C ILE A 286 7.06 15.78 -16.47
N VAL A 287 6.16 16.77 -16.51
CA VAL A 287 4.94 16.69 -17.34
C VAL A 287 5.27 16.68 -18.84
N ASN A 288 6.30 17.43 -19.25
CA ASN A 288 6.75 17.45 -20.64
C ASN A 288 7.30 16.08 -21.08
N PHE A 289 7.99 15.33 -20.22
CA PHE A 289 8.38 13.95 -20.51
C PHE A 289 7.16 13.09 -20.90
N TRP A 290 6.09 13.11 -20.11
CA TRP A 290 4.89 12.31 -20.39
C TRP A 290 4.22 12.73 -21.70
N THR A 291 4.17 14.04 -21.96
CA THR A 291 3.60 14.60 -23.19
C THR A 291 4.39 14.11 -24.40
N LEU A 292 5.71 14.31 -24.41
CA LEU A 292 6.59 13.89 -25.51
C LEU A 292 6.63 12.37 -25.70
N PHE A 293 6.60 11.60 -24.61
CA PHE A 293 6.51 10.15 -24.69
C PHE A 293 5.22 9.71 -25.38
N ARG A 294 4.08 10.32 -25.01
CA ARG A 294 2.77 9.98 -25.57
C ARG A 294 2.57 10.42 -27.01
N GLU A 295 3.23 11.48 -27.45
CA GLU A 295 3.27 11.84 -28.87
C GLU A 295 3.90 10.74 -29.74
N GLN A 296 4.87 10.00 -29.20
CA GLN A 296 5.59 8.95 -29.92
C GLN A 296 5.03 7.54 -29.68
N CYS A 297 4.44 7.29 -28.51
CA CYS A 297 3.85 6.01 -28.09
C CYS A 297 2.41 6.22 -27.55
N PRO A 298 1.43 6.48 -28.44
CA PRO A 298 0.10 6.94 -28.02
C PRO A 298 -0.79 5.83 -27.44
N ASP A 299 -0.73 4.62 -28.00
CA ASP A 299 -1.79 3.62 -27.80
C ASP A 299 -1.47 2.60 -26.70
N PHE A 300 -0.20 2.28 -26.47
CA PHE A 300 0.18 1.28 -25.47
C PHE A 300 -0.11 1.78 -24.06
N ARG A 301 -0.80 0.98 -23.25
CA ARG A 301 -1.05 1.32 -21.85
C ARG A 301 0.27 1.37 -21.09
N ILE A 302 0.40 2.36 -20.21
CA ILE A 302 1.53 2.46 -19.28
C ILE A 302 1.07 2.04 -17.90
N GLU A 303 1.81 1.11 -17.29
CA GLU A 303 1.67 0.78 -15.88
C GLU A 303 2.93 1.25 -15.15
N THR A 304 2.82 1.64 -13.88
CA THR A 304 3.92 2.27 -13.16
C THR A 304 4.15 1.68 -11.78
N ARG A 305 5.41 1.61 -11.33
CA ARG A 305 5.76 1.36 -9.91
C ARG A 305 5.61 2.61 -9.06
N GLY A 306 5.76 3.80 -9.64
CA GLY A 306 5.93 5.05 -8.91
C GLY A 306 7.20 5.05 -8.05
N THR A 307 7.30 6.05 -7.16
CA THR A 307 8.43 6.25 -6.23
C THR A 307 8.34 5.28 -5.03
N ASN A 308 9.21 5.42 -4.03
CA ASN A 308 9.05 4.75 -2.72
C ASN A 308 8.30 5.59 -1.67
N LEU A 309 7.91 6.82 -2.02
CA LEU A 309 7.45 7.80 -1.05
C LEU A 309 5.98 8.14 -1.26
N SER A 310 5.40 8.89 -0.33
CA SER A 310 4.04 9.37 -0.48
C SER A 310 3.98 10.61 -1.36
N THR A 311 2.76 10.91 -1.82
CA THR A 311 2.48 12.00 -2.76
C THR A 311 3.01 13.35 -2.25
N GLY A 312 2.81 13.68 -0.97
CA GLY A 312 3.29 14.94 -0.40
C GLY A 312 4.80 15.00 -0.26
N ILE A 313 5.46 13.87 0.07
CA ILE A 313 6.92 13.81 0.17
C ILE A 313 7.54 14.03 -1.22
N ASP A 314 7.07 13.30 -2.23
CA ASP A 314 7.57 13.42 -3.60
C ASP A 314 7.35 14.82 -4.17
N LEU A 315 6.17 15.39 -3.95
CA LEU A 315 5.83 16.74 -4.39
C LEU A 315 6.77 17.77 -3.76
N ALA A 316 6.99 17.68 -2.45
CA ALA A 316 7.76 18.67 -1.72
C ALA A 316 9.28 18.54 -1.90
N ALA A 317 9.80 17.32 -2.03
CA ALA A 317 11.24 17.06 -2.13
C ALA A 317 11.76 17.01 -3.57
N ASP A 318 10.96 16.53 -4.52
CA ASP A 318 11.42 16.25 -5.89
C ASP A 318 10.48 16.81 -6.99
N GLY A 319 9.44 17.58 -6.61
CA GLY A 319 8.59 18.30 -7.55
C GLY A 319 7.63 17.42 -8.34
N VAL A 320 7.33 16.21 -7.85
CA VAL A 320 6.45 15.26 -8.53
C VAL A 320 4.99 15.70 -8.42
N ASP A 321 4.47 16.32 -9.48
CA ASP A 321 3.07 16.70 -9.57
C ASP A 321 2.20 15.52 -10.05
N LEU A 322 1.82 14.68 -9.08
CA LEU A 322 0.97 13.51 -9.34
C LEU A 322 -0.39 13.89 -9.92
N LYS A 323 -0.95 15.02 -9.48
CA LYS A 323 -2.24 15.54 -9.97
C LYS A 323 -2.18 15.84 -11.48
N SER A 324 -1.14 16.52 -11.95
CA SER A 324 -0.96 16.78 -13.39
C SER A 324 -0.73 15.49 -14.18
N ILE A 325 0.02 14.53 -13.63
CA ILE A 325 0.23 13.23 -14.28
C ILE A 325 -1.10 12.47 -14.43
N TYR A 326 -1.92 12.40 -13.38
CA TYR A 326 -3.21 11.71 -13.41
C TYR A 326 -4.22 12.39 -14.34
N ASN A 327 -4.24 13.73 -14.37
CA ASN A 327 -5.14 14.49 -15.22
C ASN A 327 -4.65 14.65 -16.67
N GLY A 328 -3.40 14.29 -16.97
CA GLY A 328 -2.77 14.46 -18.27
C GLY A 328 -3.28 13.53 -19.37
N GLY A 329 -4.16 12.58 -19.05
CA GLY A 329 -4.72 11.65 -20.03
C GLY A 329 -3.71 10.65 -20.60
N PHE A 330 -2.63 10.37 -19.86
CA PHE A 330 -1.51 9.56 -20.34
C PHE A 330 -1.78 8.04 -20.33
N ASN A 331 -3.03 7.56 -20.35
CA ASN A 331 -3.41 6.13 -20.31
C ASN A 331 -2.54 5.31 -19.32
N LEU A 332 -2.45 5.83 -18.10
CA LEU A 332 -1.60 5.33 -17.03
C LEU A 332 -2.43 4.59 -16.00
N LEU A 333 -1.97 3.40 -15.59
CA LEU A 333 -2.45 2.76 -14.38
C LEU A 333 -1.66 3.32 -13.17
N PRO A 334 -2.34 3.84 -12.13
CA PRO A 334 -1.72 4.41 -10.94
C PRO A 334 -0.69 3.49 -10.28
N PRO A 335 0.36 4.04 -9.64
CA PRO A 335 1.34 3.24 -8.92
C PRO A 335 0.75 2.36 -7.80
N PRO A 336 1.34 1.18 -7.51
CA PRO A 336 0.95 0.34 -6.37
C PRO A 336 1.40 0.89 -5.01
N ASN A 337 1.07 0.13 -3.96
CA ASN A 337 1.87 0.07 -2.74
C ASN A 337 3.33 -0.26 -3.07
N SER A 338 4.27 0.41 -2.41
CA SER A 338 5.68 0.07 -2.56
C SER A 338 6.00 -1.10 -1.63
N PRO A 339 6.35 -2.31 -2.11
CA PRO A 339 6.66 -3.47 -1.25
C PRO A 339 8.02 -3.32 -0.55
N TRP A 340 8.47 -2.09 -0.35
CA TRP A 340 9.78 -1.75 0.19
C TRP A 340 9.87 -1.97 1.69
N ALA A 341 8.73 -2.08 2.39
CA ALA A 341 8.70 -2.46 3.80
C ALA A 341 9.36 -3.84 4.04
N ALA A 342 9.36 -4.73 3.03
CA ALA A 342 10.13 -5.98 3.04
C ALA A 342 11.64 -5.77 3.27
N LEU A 343 12.17 -4.63 2.79
CA LEU A 343 13.60 -4.35 2.79
C LEU A 343 14.03 -3.54 4.03
N ASN A 344 13.19 -2.62 4.50
CA ASN A 344 13.56 -1.66 5.56
C ASN A 344 12.69 -1.76 6.84
N GLY A 345 11.61 -2.53 6.83
CA GLY A 345 10.67 -2.69 7.94
C GLY A 345 9.80 -1.45 8.22
N ASP A 346 9.66 -0.55 7.24
CA ASP A 346 8.90 0.71 7.34
C ASP A 346 7.53 0.60 6.65
N PHE A 347 6.59 -0.08 7.30
CA PHE A 347 5.21 -0.19 6.77
C PHE A 347 4.47 1.13 6.80
N GLY A 348 4.81 2.05 7.71
CA GLY A 348 4.22 3.39 7.72
C GLY A 348 4.42 4.11 6.39
N LEU A 349 5.62 4.01 5.79
CA LEU A 349 5.92 4.64 4.50
C LEU A 349 5.16 3.96 3.36
N GLU A 350 5.10 2.64 3.36
CA GLU A 350 4.33 1.88 2.39
C GLU A 350 2.83 2.21 2.45
N LEU A 351 2.23 2.19 3.64
CA LEU A 351 0.80 2.38 3.82
C LEU A 351 0.39 3.84 3.60
N ALA A 352 1.14 4.82 4.12
CA ALA A 352 0.89 6.24 3.83
C ALA A 352 1.13 6.55 2.35
N GLY A 353 2.20 6.01 1.77
CA GLY A 353 2.48 6.11 0.34
C GLY A 353 1.33 5.57 -0.51
N TYR A 354 0.86 4.37 -0.20
CA TYR A 354 -0.24 3.75 -0.91
C TYR A 354 -1.53 4.56 -0.80
N MET A 355 -1.95 4.93 0.42
CA MET A 355 -3.16 5.72 0.65
C MET A 355 -3.11 7.07 -0.07
N SER A 356 -2.00 7.80 0.00
CA SER A 356 -1.88 9.12 -0.65
C SER A 356 -2.07 9.04 -2.18
N ARG A 357 -1.55 7.99 -2.82
CA ARG A 357 -1.60 7.81 -4.28
C ARG A 357 -2.94 7.34 -4.82
N ILE A 358 -3.78 6.75 -3.95
CA ILE A 358 -5.12 6.28 -4.28
C ILE A 358 -6.22 7.19 -3.70
N ALA A 359 -5.84 8.30 -3.05
CA ALA A 359 -6.79 9.30 -2.57
C ALA A 359 -7.58 9.93 -3.72
N GLU A 360 -6.90 10.12 -4.85
CA GLU A 360 -7.48 10.41 -6.16
C GLU A 360 -6.97 9.38 -7.17
N LEU A 361 -7.78 9.09 -8.18
CA LEU A 361 -7.42 8.14 -9.23
C LEU A 361 -7.78 8.73 -10.60
N PRO A 362 -6.97 8.47 -11.65
CA PRO A 362 -7.30 8.88 -13.02
C PRO A 362 -8.52 8.13 -13.58
N ASP A 363 -8.84 6.95 -13.04
CA ASP A 363 -10.05 6.18 -13.32
C ASP A 363 -10.43 5.25 -12.15
N ASP A 364 -11.26 4.22 -12.37
CA ASP A 364 -11.72 3.30 -11.32
C ASP A 364 -10.74 2.14 -11.02
N ARG A 365 -9.53 2.18 -11.57
CA ARG A 365 -8.53 1.10 -11.49
C ARG A 365 -7.29 1.55 -10.75
N TYR A 366 -6.79 0.65 -9.92
CA TYR A 366 -5.48 0.75 -9.27
C TYR A 366 -5.01 -0.65 -8.87
N LEU A 367 -3.73 -0.75 -8.50
CA LEU A 367 -3.07 -2.03 -8.28
C LEU A 367 -2.54 -2.22 -6.86
N PHE A 368 -2.48 -3.49 -6.44
CA PHE A 368 -1.71 -3.97 -5.31
C PHE A 368 -0.57 -4.85 -5.86
N ARG A 369 0.65 -4.66 -5.38
CA ARG A 369 1.84 -5.40 -5.82
C ARG A 369 2.49 -6.09 -4.63
N TYR A 370 2.78 -7.37 -4.78
CA TYR A 370 3.36 -8.21 -3.74
C TYR A 370 4.69 -8.81 -4.18
N TYR A 371 5.67 -8.86 -3.28
CA TYR A 371 7.05 -9.24 -3.57
C TYR A 371 7.35 -10.67 -3.09
N THR A 372 7.23 -11.65 -3.98
CA THR A 372 7.45 -13.07 -3.69
C THR A 372 8.91 -13.50 -3.83
N HIS A 373 9.53 -13.20 -4.97
CA HIS A 373 10.89 -13.56 -5.32
C HIS A 373 11.66 -12.36 -5.88
N ASP A 374 12.98 -12.43 -5.83
CA ASP A 374 13.85 -11.50 -6.54
C ASP A 374 14.69 -12.26 -7.58
N PRO A 375 14.48 -12.00 -8.88
CA PRO A 375 15.22 -12.68 -9.91
C PRO A 375 16.61 -12.09 -10.15
N TRP A 376 17.04 -10.99 -9.54
CA TRP A 376 18.37 -10.40 -9.78
C TRP A 376 19.23 -10.24 -8.52
N TRP A 377 18.64 -10.05 -7.35
CA TRP A 377 19.30 -10.14 -6.05
C TRP A 377 19.08 -11.52 -5.43
N VAL A 378 20.11 -12.13 -4.83
CA VAL A 378 20.01 -13.46 -4.20
C VAL A 378 19.17 -13.40 -2.93
N ASN A 379 17.85 -13.39 -3.10
CA ASN A 379 16.85 -13.53 -2.04
C ASN A 379 15.50 -13.96 -2.62
N SER A 380 14.58 -14.34 -1.73
CA SER A 380 13.18 -14.59 -2.05
C SER A 380 12.34 -14.01 -0.92
N PRO A 381 11.83 -12.77 -1.05
CA PRO A 381 11.30 -12.02 0.09
C PRO A 381 10.22 -12.76 0.88
N TRP A 382 9.37 -13.57 0.24
CA TRP A 382 8.44 -14.46 0.95
C TRP A 382 9.15 -15.40 1.94
N LEU A 383 10.22 -16.07 1.48
CA LEU A 383 10.91 -17.09 2.23
C LEU A 383 11.88 -16.52 3.27
N ASP A 384 12.60 -15.44 2.95
CA ASP A 384 13.74 -14.98 3.76
C ASP A 384 13.59 -13.59 4.39
N ARG A 385 12.72 -12.70 3.87
CA ARG A 385 12.50 -11.37 4.45
C ARG A 385 11.24 -11.29 5.30
N TYR A 386 10.11 -11.73 4.76
CA TYR A 386 8.86 -11.82 5.49
C TYR A 386 8.85 -12.99 6.47
N GLY A 387 9.76 -13.97 6.31
CA GLY A 387 9.79 -15.15 7.15
C GLY A 387 8.54 -16.01 7.01
N ARG A 388 7.91 -16.00 5.81
CA ARG A 388 6.66 -16.68 5.48
C ARG A 388 5.46 -16.18 6.30
N GLU A 389 5.47 -14.88 6.61
CA GLU A 389 4.40 -14.20 7.33
C GLU A 389 3.67 -13.22 6.41
N ALA A 390 2.33 -13.21 6.46
CA ALA A 390 1.48 -12.49 5.51
C ALA A 390 1.22 -11.01 5.87
N HIS A 391 2.10 -10.38 6.66
CA HIS A 391 1.86 -9.02 7.14
C HIS A 391 1.85 -7.99 6.00
N ASP A 392 2.68 -8.20 4.98
CA ASP A 392 2.73 -7.38 3.76
C ASP A 392 1.68 -7.75 2.71
N ILE A 393 0.73 -8.61 3.09
CA ILE A 393 -0.52 -8.86 2.36
C ILE A 393 -1.67 -8.22 3.13
N TYR A 394 -1.79 -8.55 4.41
CA TYR A 394 -2.94 -8.13 5.22
C TYR A 394 -2.97 -6.64 5.53
N LEU A 395 -1.82 -6.02 5.79
CA LEU A 395 -1.77 -4.57 6.02
C LEU A 395 -2.17 -3.80 4.75
N PRO A 396 -1.51 -3.95 3.58
CA PRO A 396 -1.90 -3.19 2.39
C PRO A 396 -3.28 -3.55 1.85
N MET A 397 -3.71 -4.83 1.90
CA MET A 397 -5.03 -5.22 1.41
C MET A 397 -6.18 -4.87 2.36
N SER A 398 -5.88 -4.41 3.58
CA SER A 398 -6.86 -3.77 4.46
C SER A 398 -7.14 -2.31 4.09
N ILE A 399 -6.38 -1.74 3.14
CA ILE A 399 -6.56 -0.36 2.69
C ILE A 399 -7.69 -0.25 1.66
N SER A 400 -8.48 0.82 1.77
CA SER A 400 -9.46 1.20 0.74
C SER A 400 -9.51 2.72 0.55
N THR A 401 -9.91 3.14 -0.66
CA THR A 401 -10.23 4.53 -0.95
C THR A 401 -11.75 4.72 -1.07
N ILE A 402 -12.27 5.89 -0.68
CA ILE A 402 -13.68 6.23 -0.80
C ILE A 402 -13.89 7.13 -2.01
N ASN A 403 -14.71 6.69 -2.96
CA ASN A 403 -15.02 7.49 -4.15
C ASN A 403 -16.04 8.62 -3.85
N SER A 404 -16.30 9.51 -4.81
CA SER A 404 -17.31 10.59 -4.70
C SER A 404 -18.73 10.11 -4.38
N LYS A 405 -19.04 8.83 -4.60
CA LYS A 405 -20.33 8.24 -4.25
C LYS A 405 -20.41 7.79 -2.78
N GLY A 406 -19.30 7.79 -2.05
CA GLY A 406 -19.22 7.29 -0.68
C GLY A 406 -19.02 5.78 -0.60
N GLU A 407 -18.55 5.14 -1.67
CA GLU A 407 -18.34 3.70 -1.76
C GLU A 407 -16.86 3.35 -1.55
N ALA A 408 -16.58 2.27 -0.82
CA ALA A 408 -15.24 1.72 -0.70
C ALA A 408 -14.80 1.05 -2.01
N MET A 409 -13.68 1.51 -2.55
CA MET A 409 -13.03 0.95 -3.73
C MET A 409 -11.84 0.09 -3.29
N LEU A 410 -11.66 -1.01 -4.02
CA LEU A 410 -10.63 -2.03 -3.79
C LEU A 410 -9.69 -2.13 -5.00
N PRO A 411 -8.44 -2.59 -4.82
CA PRO A 411 -7.54 -2.76 -5.95
C PRO A 411 -8.17 -3.70 -6.97
N THR A 412 -8.18 -3.27 -8.23
CA THR A 412 -8.74 -4.06 -9.34
C THR A 412 -7.67 -4.91 -10.00
N HIS A 413 -6.40 -4.58 -9.79
CA HIS A 413 -5.23 -5.28 -10.34
C HIS A 413 -4.35 -5.83 -9.20
N LEU A 414 -3.74 -6.98 -9.43
CA LEU A 414 -2.79 -7.63 -8.51
C LEU A 414 -1.53 -8.04 -9.27
N ASN A 415 -0.35 -7.68 -8.77
CA ASN A 415 0.94 -8.04 -9.38
C ASN A 415 1.81 -8.84 -8.40
N PHE A 416 2.55 -9.84 -8.91
CA PHE A 416 3.56 -10.59 -8.16
C PHE A 416 4.95 -10.33 -8.74
N LEU A 417 5.80 -9.65 -7.98
CA LEU A 417 7.22 -9.47 -8.27
C LEU A 417 8.01 -10.55 -7.54
N THR A 418 8.79 -11.40 -8.19
CA THR A 418 8.42 -12.15 -9.40
C THR A 418 8.00 -13.57 -9.03
N ILE A 419 7.60 -14.36 -10.02
CA ILE A 419 7.27 -15.78 -9.86
C ILE A 419 8.46 -16.73 -10.03
N ASP A 420 9.63 -16.21 -10.44
CA ASP A 420 10.89 -16.94 -10.56
C ASP A 420 11.96 -16.39 -9.60
N ASP A 421 12.75 -17.28 -9.01
CA ASP A 421 13.87 -16.91 -8.15
C ASP A 421 15.10 -16.42 -8.94
N SER A 422 16.16 -16.01 -8.23
CA SER A 422 17.40 -15.48 -8.82
C SER A 422 18.10 -16.44 -9.80
N TYR A 423 17.75 -17.73 -9.76
CA TYR A 423 18.27 -18.80 -10.62
C TYR A 423 17.25 -19.28 -11.65
N GLY A 424 16.13 -18.57 -11.81
CA GLY A 424 15.06 -18.90 -12.74
C GLY A 424 14.26 -20.13 -12.37
N ASN A 425 14.27 -20.57 -11.11
CA ASN A 425 13.39 -21.64 -10.65
C ASN A 425 12.03 -21.07 -10.26
N MET A 426 10.97 -21.85 -10.46
CA MET A 426 9.60 -21.50 -10.10
C MET A 426 9.09 -22.47 -9.02
N PRO A 427 9.56 -22.37 -7.76
CA PRO A 427 9.23 -23.35 -6.73
C PRO A 427 7.73 -23.32 -6.41
N VAL A 428 7.07 -24.49 -6.48
CA VAL A 428 5.63 -24.64 -6.18
C VAL A 428 5.24 -24.20 -4.76
N GLN A 429 6.20 -24.19 -3.84
CA GLN A 429 6.00 -23.81 -2.45
C GLN A 429 5.40 -22.40 -2.30
N VAL A 430 5.91 -21.42 -3.05
CA VAL A 430 5.49 -20.01 -2.89
C VAL A 430 4.05 -19.77 -3.34
N PRO A 431 3.60 -20.20 -4.54
CA PRO A 431 2.19 -20.05 -4.90
C PRO A 431 1.26 -20.82 -3.95
N ASP A 432 1.66 -22.00 -3.44
CA ASP A 432 0.87 -22.79 -2.49
C ASP A 432 0.70 -22.10 -1.12
N GLU A 433 1.71 -21.35 -0.68
CA GLU A 433 1.69 -20.62 0.60
C GLU A 433 1.03 -19.24 0.49
N VAL A 434 1.30 -18.49 -0.58
CA VAL A 434 0.85 -17.09 -0.72
C VAL A 434 -0.60 -16.98 -1.20
N THR A 435 -1.03 -17.86 -2.11
CA THR A 435 -2.38 -17.81 -2.69
C THR A 435 -3.50 -17.80 -1.64
N PRO A 436 -3.48 -18.66 -0.60
CA PRO A 436 -4.50 -18.64 0.45
C PRO A 436 -4.61 -17.29 1.17
N HIS A 437 -3.48 -16.63 1.45
CA HIS A 437 -3.44 -15.33 2.13
C HIS A 437 -4.06 -14.22 1.28
N ILE A 438 -3.71 -14.16 -0.01
CA ILE A 438 -4.29 -13.21 -0.97
C ILE A 438 -5.81 -13.39 -1.09
N LEU A 439 -6.26 -14.63 -1.23
CA LEU A 439 -7.70 -14.93 -1.34
C LEU A 439 -8.45 -14.65 -0.04
N GLN A 440 -7.82 -14.88 1.12
CA GLN A 440 -8.40 -14.55 2.42
C GLN A 440 -8.53 -13.04 2.61
N ALA A 441 -7.50 -12.26 2.25
CA ALA A 441 -7.56 -10.81 2.27
C ALA A 441 -8.63 -10.28 1.30
N ARG A 442 -8.72 -10.82 0.08
CA ARG A 442 -9.74 -10.43 -0.90
C ARG A 442 -11.17 -10.78 -0.46
N ARG A 443 -11.36 -11.91 0.23
CA ARG A 443 -12.67 -12.36 0.72
C ARG A 443 -13.26 -11.41 1.76
N ASN A 444 -12.39 -10.86 2.61
CA ASN A 444 -12.77 -9.99 3.73
C ASN A 444 -12.24 -8.56 3.53
N ALA A 445 -12.08 -8.16 2.27
CA ALA A 445 -11.58 -6.83 1.93
C ALA A 445 -12.57 -5.74 2.38
N PRO A 446 -12.09 -4.53 2.68
CA PRO A 446 -12.96 -3.46 3.17
C PRO A 446 -14.14 -3.18 2.23
N ASP A 447 -15.35 -3.01 2.77
CA ASP A 447 -16.55 -2.65 2.00
C ASP A 447 -17.22 -1.34 2.44
N GLN A 448 -16.66 -0.71 3.47
CA GLN A 448 -17.08 0.60 3.99
C GLN A 448 -15.88 1.30 4.65
N ALA A 449 -16.05 2.58 5.02
CA ALA A 449 -15.03 3.32 5.75
C ALA A 449 -14.68 2.65 7.09
N GLY A 450 -13.38 2.58 7.38
CA GLY A 450 -12.87 2.09 8.66
C GLY A 450 -13.06 3.09 9.82
N PRO A 451 -12.67 2.71 11.06
CA PRO A 451 -12.79 3.57 12.22
C PRO A 451 -11.96 4.86 12.13
N VAL A 452 -10.89 4.87 11.33
CA VAL A 452 -10.01 6.02 11.13
C VAL A 452 -9.84 6.27 9.64
N VAL A 453 -10.22 7.46 9.18
CA VAL A 453 -10.23 7.86 7.77
C VAL A 453 -9.31 9.06 7.58
N TRP A 454 -8.35 8.94 6.66
CA TRP A 454 -7.53 10.06 6.23
C TRP A 454 -8.25 10.87 5.16
N VAL A 455 -8.65 12.10 5.49
CA VAL A 455 -9.13 13.07 4.50
C VAL A 455 -7.89 13.76 3.93
N TYR A 456 -7.37 13.18 2.85
CA TYR A 456 -6.10 13.55 2.24
C TYR A 456 -6.22 14.86 1.44
N PRO A 457 -5.39 15.88 1.74
CA PRO A 457 -5.39 17.19 1.09
C PRO A 457 -4.73 17.15 -0.30
N PHE A 458 -5.24 16.28 -1.19
CA PHE A 458 -4.66 16.04 -2.50
C PHE A 458 -4.61 17.32 -3.33
N ASP A 459 -5.74 18.02 -3.45
CA ASP A 459 -5.83 19.24 -4.25
C ASP A 459 -5.03 20.39 -3.62
N GLU A 460 -5.15 20.54 -2.30
CA GLU A 460 -4.50 21.59 -1.54
C GLU A 460 -2.98 21.48 -1.62
N TYR A 461 -2.39 20.28 -1.45
CA TYR A 461 -0.94 20.11 -1.56
C TYR A 461 -0.39 20.53 -2.92
N HIS A 462 -1.03 20.11 -4.02
CA HIS A 462 -0.59 20.49 -5.37
C HIS A 462 -0.80 21.98 -5.65
N GLU A 463 -1.89 22.57 -5.14
CA GLU A 463 -2.12 24.01 -5.23
C GLU A 463 -1.05 24.79 -4.44
N TRP A 464 -0.83 24.45 -3.16
CA TRP A 464 0.14 25.10 -2.30
C TRP A 464 1.54 25.05 -2.86
N ALA A 465 1.99 23.89 -3.34
CA ALA A 465 3.31 23.76 -3.95
C ALA A 465 3.51 24.72 -5.14
N SER A 466 2.43 25.04 -5.86
CA SER A 466 2.46 25.95 -7.02
C SER A 466 2.30 27.43 -6.64
N VAL A 467 1.37 27.77 -5.74
CA VAL A 467 0.95 29.16 -5.46
C VAL A 467 1.47 29.72 -4.14
N GLN A 468 1.88 28.85 -3.21
CA GLN A 468 2.43 29.15 -1.89
C GLN A 468 3.65 28.25 -1.62
N PRO A 469 4.69 28.27 -2.47
CA PRO A 469 5.79 27.30 -2.41
C PRO A 469 6.62 27.41 -1.13
N GLU A 470 6.49 28.48 -0.35
CA GLU A 470 7.01 28.56 1.02
C GLU A 470 6.42 27.48 1.97
N ARG A 471 5.32 26.82 1.58
CA ARG A 471 4.65 25.74 2.32
C ARG A 471 5.15 24.34 1.96
N LEU A 472 6.15 24.19 1.08
CA LEU A 472 6.80 22.88 0.84
C LEU A 472 7.22 22.16 2.14
N PRO A 473 7.77 22.83 3.19
CA PRO A 473 8.05 22.19 4.46
C PRO A 473 6.81 21.64 5.20
N GLU A 474 5.65 22.28 5.02
CA GLU A 474 4.37 21.85 5.61
C GLU A 474 3.83 20.60 4.90
N ILE A 475 3.90 20.57 3.56
CA ILE A 475 3.53 19.40 2.74
C ILE A 475 4.43 18.22 3.09
N TYR A 476 5.75 18.43 3.11
CA TYR A 476 6.74 17.43 3.46
C TYR A 476 6.50 16.88 4.87
N TYR A 477 6.26 17.76 5.84
CA TYR A 477 5.97 17.38 7.21
C TYR A 477 4.75 16.47 7.32
N GLY A 478 3.66 16.82 6.65
CA GLY A 478 2.35 16.19 6.85
C GLY A 478 2.37 14.68 6.61
N ASP A 479 2.95 14.27 5.49
CA ASP A 479 3.03 12.85 5.13
C ASP A 479 4.07 12.09 5.96
N TRP A 480 5.24 12.70 6.23
CA TRP A 480 6.23 12.09 7.12
C TRP A 480 5.70 11.87 8.54
N PHE A 481 4.83 12.76 9.01
CA PHE A 481 4.21 12.65 10.32
C PHE A 481 3.20 11.51 10.36
N ILE A 482 2.33 11.39 9.35
CA ILE A 482 1.38 10.26 9.23
C ILE A 482 2.10 8.93 9.09
N ARG A 483 3.16 8.85 8.27
CA ARG A 483 4.03 7.67 8.19
C ARG A 483 4.52 7.23 9.57
N GLN A 484 4.98 8.16 10.39
CA GLN A 484 5.46 7.83 11.74
C GLN A 484 4.31 7.43 12.66
N ALA A 485 3.16 8.12 12.60
CA ALA A 485 2.00 7.77 13.41
C ALA A 485 1.54 6.32 13.13
N ILE A 486 1.54 5.89 11.87
CA ILE A 486 1.23 4.50 11.49
C ILE A 486 2.24 3.51 12.08
N ASN A 487 3.54 3.84 12.02
CA ASN A 487 4.60 3.01 12.63
C ASN A 487 4.51 2.96 14.17
N GLU A 488 3.90 3.96 14.80
CA GLU A 488 3.56 4.00 16.23
C GLU A 488 2.18 3.37 16.52
N GLY A 489 1.59 2.66 15.55
CA GLY A 489 0.37 1.88 15.73
C GLY A 489 -0.95 2.61 15.51
N PHE A 490 -0.94 3.78 14.88
CA PHE A 490 -2.16 4.50 14.51
C PHE A 490 -2.95 3.70 13.44
N PRO A 491 -4.20 3.29 13.71
CA PRO A 491 -4.86 2.18 13.00
C PRO A 491 -5.54 2.58 11.68
N MET A 492 -4.94 3.51 10.95
CA MET A 492 -5.49 4.08 9.72
C MET A 492 -5.48 3.07 8.57
N ASN A 493 -6.59 2.93 7.85
CA ASN A 493 -6.70 2.04 6.69
C ASN A 493 -7.54 2.63 5.54
N THR A 494 -8.20 3.76 5.74
CA THR A 494 -9.14 4.33 4.76
C THR A 494 -8.68 5.72 4.37
N VAL A 495 -8.74 6.03 3.06
CA VAL A 495 -8.42 7.35 2.53
C VAL A 495 -9.56 7.90 1.68
N VAL A 496 -9.72 9.21 1.70
CA VAL A 496 -10.61 9.97 0.81
C VAL A 496 -9.96 11.31 0.52
N SER A 497 -10.02 11.82 -0.71
CA SER A 497 -9.58 13.18 -0.99
C SER A 497 -10.49 14.22 -0.33
N THR A 498 -9.97 15.42 -0.07
CA THR A 498 -10.75 16.59 0.37
C THR A 498 -11.91 16.92 -0.57
N GLY A 499 -11.69 16.78 -1.89
CA GLY A 499 -12.73 16.94 -2.93
C GLY A 499 -13.87 15.92 -2.80
N ASN A 500 -13.54 14.62 -2.76
CA ASN A 500 -14.54 13.56 -2.60
C ASN A 500 -15.27 13.67 -1.25
N PHE A 501 -14.55 13.95 -0.16
CA PHE A 501 -15.15 14.20 1.15
C PHE A 501 -16.18 15.33 1.09
N SER A 502 -15.83 16.47 0.52
CA SER A 502 -16.72 17.64 0.44
C SER A 502 -17.96 17.34 -0.40
N GLN A 503 -17.81 16.60 -1.50
CA GLN A 503 -18.96 16.16 -2.32
C GLN A 503 -19.89 15.20 -1.56
N ILE A 504 -19.35 14.19 -0.88
CA ILE A 504 -20.13 13.23 -0.07
C ILE A 504 -20.91 13.95 1.03
N ARG A 505 -20.31 14.95 1.68
CA ARG A 505 -20.95 15.78 2.70
C ARG A 505 -22.06 16.65 2.14
N LYS A 506 -21.86 17.29 0.98
CA LYS A 506 -22.89 18.05 0.26
C LYS A 506 -24.07 17.16 -0.13
N ASP A 507 -23.81 15.93 -0.52
CA ASP A 507 -24.83 14.93 -0.84
C ASP A 507 -25.57 14.40 0.41
N GLY A 508 -25.12 14.74 1.63
CA GLY A 508 -25.74 14.32 2.88
C GLY A 508 -25.58 12.84 3.20
N LYS A 509 -24.54 12.19 2.68
CA LYS A 509 -24.31 10.75 2.88
C LYS A 509 -23.70 10.47 4.26
N PRO A 510 -24.12 9.39 4.95
CA PRO A 510 -23.64 9.03 6.29
C PRO A 510 -22.30 8.28 6.29
N THR A 511 -21.56 8.29 5.18
CA THR A 511 -20.36 7.45 4.92
C THR A 511 -19.31 7.52 6.04
N PHE A 512 -19.23 8.62 6.77
CA PHE A 512 -18.21 8.88 7.80
C PHE A 512 -18.76 8.99 9.23
N ASP A 513 -20.05 8.72 9.44
CA ASP A 513 -20.72 8.97 10.73
C ASP A 513 -20.13 8.18 11.90
N GLU A 514 -19.39 7.11 11.61
CA GLU A 514 -18.80 6.18 12.58
C GLU A 514 -17.28 6.22 12.60
N SER A 515 -16.69 7.08 11.78
CA SER A 515 -15.25 7.24 11.62
C SER A 515 -14.74 8.46 12.37
N VAL A 516 -13.49 8.36 12.82
CA VAL A 516 -12.68 9.52 13.18
C VAL A 516 -12.00 10.02 11.91
N LEU A 517 -12.33 11.24 11.49
CA LEU A 517 -11.67 11.89 10.35
C LEU A 517 -10.33 12.47 10.79
N VAL A 518 -9.29 12.29 9.97
CA VAL A 518 -7.94 12.79 10.22
C VAL A 518 -7.52 13.64 9.05
N THR A 519 -7.14 14.89 9.28
CA THR A 519 -6.67 15.79 8.22
C THR A 519 -5.83 16.92 8.80
N ILE A 520 -5.30 17.78 7.94
CA ILE A 520 -4.51 18.95 8.32
C ILE A 520 -5.39 20.14 8.67
N VAL A 521 -4.79 21.24 9.14
CA VAL A 521 -5.49 22.51 9.28
C VAL A 521 -5.88 23.02 7.87
N PRO A 522 -7.18 23.28 7.60
CA PRO A 522 -7.63 23.75 6.30
C PRO A 522 -7.25 25.23 6.08
N ASP A 523 -7.14 25.64 4.82
CA ASP A 523 -6.93 27.04 4.48
C ASP A 523 -8.09 27.91 4.95
N ALA A 524 -7.75 29.12 5.39
CA ALA A 524 -8.72 30.09 5.92
C ALA A 524 -9.87 30.37 4.95
N GLY A 525 -11.11 30.12 5.39
CA GLY A 525 -12.32 30.39 4.61
C GLY A 525 -12.59 29.40 3.47
N SER A 526 -11.79 28.33 3.36
CA SER A 526 -11.98 27.29 2.36
C SER A 526 -13.31 26.54 2.53
N GLU A 527 -13.76 25.88 1.46
CA GLU A 527 -14.91 24.98 1.56
C GLU A 527 -14.65 23.83 2.54
N LEU A 528 -13.44 23.28 2.51
CA LEU A 528 -13.00 22.22 3.43
C LEU A 528 -13.19 22.64 4.89
N GLU A 529 -12.75 23.84 5.26
CA GLU A 529 -12.94 24.40 6.60
C GLU A 529 -14.41 24.37 7.05
N GLN A 530 -15.31 24.81 6.19
CA GLN A 530 -16.75 24.82 6.46
C GLN A 530 -17.31 23.40 6.64
N GLN A 531 -16.92 22.47 5.76
CA GLN A 531 -17.39 21.08 5.81
C GLN A 531 -16.88 20.34 7.05
N LEU A 532 -15.62 20.54 7.44
CA LEU A 532 -15.02 19.95 8.64
C LEU A 532 -15.70 20.47 9.92
N MET A 533 -15.93 21.78 10.03
CA MET A 533 -16.67 22.36 11.15
C MET A 533 -18.11 21.84 11.20
N ALA A 534 -18.79 21.73 10.05
CA ALA A 534 -20.15 21.22 9.97
C ALA A 534 -20.24 19.73 10.36
N PHE A 535 -19.24 18.92 9.99
CA PHE A 535 -19.14 17.51 10.38
C PHE A 535 -19.06 17.35 11.90
N VAL A 536 -18.15 18.07 12.56
CA VAL A 536 -18.01 18.00 14.03
C VAL A 536 -19.27 18.54 14.73
N LYS A 537 -19.82 19.68 14.29
CA LYS A 537 -21.07 20.23 14.87
C LYS A 537 -22.27 19.28 14.73
N ALA A 538 -22.23 18.35 13.78
CA ALA A 538 -23.27 17.34 13.58
C ALA A 538 -23.10 16.08 14.45
N GLY A 539 -22.02 15.95 15.21
CA GLY A 539 -21.71 14.77 16.04
C GLY A 539 -20.42 14.05 15.66
N GLY A 540 -19.77 14.45 14.57
CA GLY A 540 -18.57 13.82 14.05
C GLY A 540 -17.34 13.95 14.96
N GLN A 541 -16.42 13.00 14.85
CA GLN A 541 -15.14 12.97 15.58
C GLN A 541 -14.00 13.29 14.62
N MET A 542 -13.14 14.23 14.99
CA MET A 542 -12.08 14.70 14.09
C MET A 542 -10.73 14.86 14.79
N MET A 543 -9.67 14.53 14.09
CA MET A 543 -8.29 14.85 14.44
C MET A 543 -7.73 15.82 13.40
N ILE A 544 -7.14 16.91 13.87
CA ILE A 544 -6.42 17.87 13.04
C ILE A 544 -4.94 17.81 13.40
N TYR A 545 -4.05 17.74 12.41
CA TYR A 545 -2.60 17.75 12.64
C TYR A 545 -1.86 18.86 11.89
N GLY A 546 -0.71 19.25 12.43
CA GLY A 546 0.22 20.19 11.80
C GLY A 546 0.14 21.65 12.26
N PRO A 547 0.89 22.54 11.59
CA PRO A 547 0.94 23.97 11.93
C PRO A 547 -0.43 24.63 11.72
N VAL A 548 -0.70 25.69 12.48
CA VAL A 548 -2.02 26.38 12.46
C VAL A 548 -1.98 27.73 11.77
N GLY A 549 -0.81 28.18 11.31
CA GLY A 549 -0.58 29.53 10.80
C GLY A 549 -1.48 29.96 9.63
N ASN A 550 -1.94 29.00 8.82
CA ASN A 550 -2.77 29.27 7.63
C ASN A 550 -4.28 29.07 7.87
N GLY A 551 -4.68 28.64 9.08
CA GLY A 551 -6.09 28.47 9.44
C GLY A 551 -6.80 29.80 9.71
N SER A 552 -8.10 29.89 9.43
CA SER A 552 -8.85 31.11 9.76
C SER A 552 -8.97 31.31 11.26
N LYS A 553 -9.19 32.57 11.67
CA LYS A 553 -9.57 32.87 13.05
C LYS A 553 -10.79 32.06 13.51
N GLU A 554 -11.77 31.85 12.63
CA GLU A 554 -12.97 31.07 12.96
C GLU A 554 -12.60 29.63 13.32
N PHE A 555 -11.73 29.00 12.53
CA PHE A 555 -11.29 27.63 12.77
C PHE A 555 -10.41 27.49 14.02
N LEU A 556 -9.53 28.47 14.29
CA LEU A 556 -8.75 28.51 15.53
C LEU A 556 -9.64 28.71 16.76
N ASP A 557 -10.62 29.63 16.68
CA ASP A 557 -11.62 29.81 17.73
C ASP A 557 -12.47 28.55 17.92
N PHE A 558 -12.77 27.82 16.84
CA PHE A 558 -13.47 26.54 16.85
C PHE A 558 -12.67 25.45 17.60
N MET A 559 -11.35 25.42 17.44
CA MET A 559 -10.45 24.56 18.25
C MET A 559 -10.15 25.12 19.65
N ASN A 560 -10.50 26.38 19.91
CA ASN A 560 -10.08 27.16 21.08
C ASN A 560 -8.54 27.28 21.21
N ILE A 561 -7.88 27.52 20.08
CA ILE A 561 -6.44 27.69 19.97
C ILE A 561 -6.12 29.14 19.58
N LYS A 562 -5.02 29.65 20.09
CA LYS A 562 -4.34 30.85 19.64
C LYS A 562 -2.88 30.54 19.37
N THR A 563 -2.22 31.40 18.62
CA THR A 563 -0.79 31.32 18.34
C THR A 563 0.00 32.24 19.25
N GLU A 564 1.15 31.77 19.68
CA GLU A 564 2.22 32.52 20.36
C GLU A 564 3.50 32.44 19.50
N GLU A 565 4.61 33.01 19.97
CA GLU A 565 5.90 32.87 19.30
C GLU A 565 6.25 31.37 19.05
N PRO A 566 6.63 30.96 17.84
CA PRO A 566 6.97 29.56 17.58
C PRO A 566 8.26 29.17 18.32
N LEU A 567 8.28 27.98 18.96
CA LEU A 567 9.45 27.42 19.62
C LEU A 567 9.93 26.15 18.90
N SER A 568 11.23 25.85 18.93
CA SER A 568 11.81 24.66 18.28
C SER A 568 13.02 24.12 19.07
N GLY A 569 13.47 22.91 18.74
CA GLY A 569 14.55 22.22 19.45
C GLY A 569 14.05 21.29 20.56
N GLU A 570 14.80 21.22 21.67
CA GLU A 570 14.50 20.29 22.76
C GLU A 570 13.39 20.82 23.68
N PHE A 571 12.45 19.93 24.02
CA PHE A 571 11.34 20.22 24.93
C PHE A 571 11.17 19.15 25.98
N ALA A 572 10.88 19.54 27.22
CA ALA A 572 10.29 18.63 28.19
C ALA A 572 8.81 18.40 27.85
N VAL A 573 8.36 17.15 27.86
CA VAL A 573 6.99 16.75 27.54
C VAL A 573 6.19 16.58 28.84
N GLN A 574 4.99 17.15 28.89
CA GLN A 574 4.04 17.00 29.99
C GLN A 574 2.74 16.42 29.43
N MET A 575 2.34 15.24 29.91
CA MET A 575 1.13 14.54 29.45
C MET A 575 0.04 14.56 30.52
N ALA A 576 -1.18 14.88 30.10
CA ALA A 576 -2.43 14.69 30.85
C ALA A 576 -3.30 13.57 30.22
N ILE A 577 -2.74 12.85 29.25
CA ILE A 577 -3.31 11.71 28.59
C ILE A 577 -2.52 10.45 28.93
N ASN A 578 -3.19 9.30 28.95
CA ASN A 578 -2.54 8.02 29.18
C ASN A 578 -1.76 7.64 27.92
N GLY A 579 -0.47 7.32 28.09
CA GLY A 579 0.34 6.69 27.06
C GLY A 579 0.46 5.18 27.29
N ASP A 580 1.45 4.60 26.63
CA ASP A 580 1.81 3.19 26.82
C ASP A 580 2.36 2.91 28.22
N LYS A 581 2.24 1.64 28.63
CA LYS A 581 2.88 1.13 29.82
C LYS A 581 4.28 0.65 29.43
N ILE A 582 5.29 1.32 29.96
CA ILE A 582 6.69 0.98 29.71
C ILE A 582 7.35 0.68 31.06
N GLU A 583 7.90 -0.51 31.22
CA GLU A 583 8.52 -0.93 32.51
C GLU A 583 9.78 -0.12 32.82
N ALA A 584 10.64 0.10 31.82
CA ALA A 584 11.79 0.98 31.93
C ALA A 584 11.39 2.46 31.96
N LYS A 585 12.30 3.31 32.48
CA LYS A 585 12.10 4.76 32.47
C LYS A 585 12.00 5.26 31.03
N SER A 586 10.85 5.81 30.67
CA SER A 586 10.61 6.39 29.34
C SER A 586 11.13 7.83 29.25
N PRO A 587 11.66 8.26 28.09
CA PRO A 587 12.03 9.65 27.89
C PRO A 587 10.78 10.54 27.89
N MET A 588 10.83 11.64 28.64
CA MET A 588 9.81 12.71 28.62
C MET A 588 10.43 14.01 28.08
N VAL A 589 11.27 13.85 27.06
CA VAL A 589 11.94 14.94 26.35
C VAL A 589 11.82 14.65 24.86
N MET A 590 11.41 15.62 24.05
CA MET A 590 11.21 15.49 22.61
C MET A 590 12.11 16.48 21.88
N GLN A 591 12.65 16.09 20.73
CA GLN A 591 13.34 16.98 19.81
C GLN A 591 12.37 17.41 18.71
N HIS A 592 12.24 18.72 18.47
CA HIS A 592 11.37 19.28 17.43
C HIS A 592 12.20 20.04 16.38
N PRO A 593 12.54 19.39 15.25
CA PRO A 593 13.21 20.05 14.13
C PRO A 593 12.21 20.86 13.30
N ALA A 594 12.20 22.18 13.44
CA ALA A 594 11.25 23.05 12.75
C ALA A 594 11.28 22.89 11.22
N ASP A 595 12.48 22.76 10.64
CA ASP A 595 12.69 22.63 9.19
C ASP A 595 12.09 21.33 8.61
N LEU A 596 11.95 20.28 9.44
CA LEU A 596 11.30 19.03 9.06
C LEU A 596 9.87 18.90 9.61
N SER A 597 9.40 19.87 10.38
CA SER A 597 8.11 19.81 11.11
C SER A 597 7.10 20.91 10.71
N GLY A 598 7.31 21.52 9.54
CA GLY A 598 6.45 22.58 9.03
C GLY A 598 6.47 23.85 9.87
N GLY A 599 7.61 24.15 10.52
CA GLY A 599 7.77 25.28 11.45
C GLY A 599 7.83 24.84 12.91
N GLY A 600 7.98 25.81 13.84
CA GLY A 600 8.01 25.56 15.28
C GLY A 600 6.64 25.28 15.89
N ILE A 601 6.59 24.98 17.19
CA ILE A 601 5.37 24.79 17.97
C ILE A 601 4.92 26.15 18.52
N GLU A 602 3.73 26.59 18.09
CA GLU A 602 3.19 27.94 18.32
C GLU A 602 1.89 27.95 19.12
N THR A 603 1.29 26.80 19.36
CA THR A 603 -0.11 26.70 19.83
C THR A 603 -0.26 26.85 21.34
N MET A 604 -1.32 27.54 21.75
CA MET A 604 -1.80 27.64 23.14
C MET A 604 -3.33 27.69 23.15
N VAL A 605 -3.97 27.20 24.20
CA VAL A 605 -5.42 27.38 24.39
C VAL A 605 -5.76 28.87 24.54
N ALA A 606 -6.75 29.34 23.77
CA ALA A 606 -7.13 30.75 23.72
C ALA A 606 -7.90 31.20 24.97
N ALA A 607 -8.87 30.41 25.41
CA ALA A 607 -9.66 30.68 26.61
C ALA A 607 -9.83 29.41 27.46
N LYS A 608 -9.80 29.56 28.80
CA LYS A 608 -10.14 28.44 29.68
C LYS A 608 -11.65 28.23 29.67
N ASP A 609 -12.08 27.05 29.24
CA ASP A 609 -13.47 26.60 29.34
C ASP A 609 -13.53 25.12 29.73
N ASN A 610 -14.73 24.63 30.08
CA ASN A 610 -14.94 23.23 30.48
C ASN A 610 -15.02 22.27 29.28
N SER A 611 -15.09 22.80 28.06
CA SER A 611 -15.20 22.03 26.81
C SER A 611 -13.84 21.65 26.23
N THR A 612 -12.76 22.31 26.70
CA THR A 612 -11.41 22.21 26.15
C THR A 612 -10.45 21.62 27.18
N LYS A 613 -9.60 20.69 26.75
CA LYS A 613 -8.57 20.03 27.56
C LYS A 613 -7.25 20.02 26.82
N VAL A 614 -6.20 20.52 27.47
CA VAL A 614 -4.82 20.29 27.03
C VAL A 614 -4.42 18.88 27.47
N LEU A 615 -4.14 18.02 26.49
CA LEU A 615 -3.80 16.61 26.71
C LEU A 615 -2.29 16.37 26.74
N ALA A 616 -1.52 17.22 26.04
CA ALA A 616 -0.07 17.24 26.13
C ALA A 616 0.46 18.67 25.92
N GLN A 617 1.52 19.02 26.64
CA GLN A 617 2.18 20.31 26.59
C GLN A 617 3.69 20.10 26.51
N VAL A 618 4.37 20.95 25.75
CA VAL A 618 5.83 20.98 25.64
C VAL A 618 6.37 22.23 26.34
N VAL A 619 7.52 22.09 27.00
CA VAL A 619 8.12 23.15 27.82
C VAL A 619 9.59 23.32 27.46
N GLN A 620 9.97 24.55 27.12
CA GLN A 620 11.36 24.94 26.84
C GLN A 620 11.64 26.27 27.53
N ASN A 621 12.73 26.33 28.30
CA ASN A 621 13.16 27.55 29.02
C ASN A 621 12.04 28.25 29.83
N GLY A 622 11.10 27.47 30.39
CA GLY A 622 9.95 27.96 31.15
C GLY A 622 8.76 28.44 30.31
N GLN A 623 8.92 28.55 28.99
CA GLN A 623 7.82 28.80 28.05
C GLN A 623 7.09 27.50 27.70
N LYS A 624 5.78 27.59 27.50
CA LYS A 624 4.88 26.45 27.28
C LYS A 624 4.20 26.55 25.93
N ARG A 625 4.01 25.43 25.24
CA ARG A 625 3.15 25.30 24.06
C ARG A 625 2.30 24.04 24.16
N ASP A 626 1.04 24.14 23.77
CA ASP A 626 0.07 23.05 23.84
C ASP A 626 0.20 22.18 22.59
N ALA A 627 0.74 20.97 22.75
CA ALA A 627 1.01 20.05 21.64
C ALA A 627 -0.22 19.22 21.26
N VAL A 628 -1.11 18.95 22.22
CA VAL A 628 -2.38 18.25 21.97
C VAL A 628 -3.51 18.96 22.72
N VAL A 629 -4.55 19.35 21.97
CA VAL A 629 -5.74 20.02 22.50
C VAL A 629 -6.98 19.27 22.05
N TYR A 630 -7.79 18.82 23.01
CA TYR A 630 -9.09 18.22 22.75
C TYR A 630 -10.19 19.19 23.10
N ARG A 631 -11.20 19.29 22.24
CA ARG A 631 -12.40 20.07 22.50
C ARG A 631 -13.68 19.32 22.12
N GLN A 632 -14.66 19.39 23.01
CA GLN A 632 -16.01 18.86 22.80
C GLN A 632 -17.02 19.84 23.38
N ASN A 633 -17.64 20.64 22.51
CA ASN A 633 -18.66 21.59 22.92
C ASN A 633 -20.02 20.87 23.10
N PRO A 634 -20.78 21.14 24.18
CA PRO A 634 -22.12 20.58 24.38
C PRO A 634 -23.08 20.77 23.19
N ASP A 635 -22.91 21.85 22.42
CA ASP A 635 -23.76 22.17 21.26
C ASP A 635 -23.46 21.30 20.02
N TRP A 636 -22.40 20.49 20.03
CA TRP A 636 -21.95 19.69 18.89
C TRP A 636 -22.53 18.27 18.83
N LYS A 637 -23.61 17.99 19.58
CA LYS A 637 -24.28 16.66 19.57
C LYS A 637 -23.32 15.49 19.86
N GLY A 638 -22.33 15.71 20.72
CA GLY A 638 -21.29 14.73 21.05
C GLY A 638 -20.05 14.78 20.15
N GLY A 639 -20.07 15.56 19.07
CA GLY A 639 -18.93 15.77 18.20
C GLY A 639 -17.75 16.41 18.92
N ALA A 640 -16.55 16.02 18.52
CA ALA A 640 -15.31 16.49 19.15
C ALA A 640 -14.18 16.63 18.13
N ILE A 641 -13.22 17.47 18.50
CA ILE A 641 -12.00 17.73 17.73
C ILE A 641 -10.78 17.54 18.63
N CYS A 642 -9.77 16.81 18.14
CA CYS A 642 -8.48 16.66 18.79
C CYS A 642 -7.38 17.20 17.86
N TYR A 643 -6.84 18.36 18.22
CA TYR A 643 -5.70 18.95 17.55
C TYR A 643 -4.38 18.33 18.06
N VAL A 644 -3.47 18.01 17.15
CA VAL A 644 -2.12 17.50 17.42
C VAL A 644 -1.12 18.32 16.58
N ARG A 645 -0.31 19.18 17.20
CA ARG A 645 0.70 19.96 16.45
C ARG A 645 1.68 19.05 15.70
N GLY A 646 2.00 17.92 16.32
CA GLY A 646 2.90 16.90 15.79
C GLY A 646 4.35 17.36 15.69
N THR A 647 5.23 16.38 15.60
CA THR A 647 6.67 16.56 15.41
C THR A 647 7.16 15.40 14.57
N ASN A 648 7.97 15.69 13.57
CA ASN A 648 8.72 14.65 12.90
C ASN A 648 9.90 14.24 13.78
N SER A 649 9.77 13.11 14.48
CA SER A 649 10.77 12.53 15.39
C SER A 649 11.86 11.80 14.60
N VAL A 650 12.53 12.54 13.73
CA VAL A 650 13.52 12.07 12.77
C VAL A 650 14.60 13.12 12.53
N SER A 651 15.73 12.69 11.99
CA SER A 651 16.80 13.55 11.49
C SER A 651 17.30 13.04 10.14
N TYR A 652 17.73 13.95 9.27
CA TYR A 652 18.47 13.57 8.08
C TYR A 652 19.95 13.37 8.42
N LYS A 653 20.49 12.19 8.10
CA LYS A 653 21.90 11.82 8.37
C LYS A 653 22.63 11.37 7.10
N GLY A 654 22.11 11.75 5.93
CA GLY A 654 22.50 11.18 4.65
C GLY A 654 21.80 9.83 4.36
N GLY A 655 22.00 9.31 3.16
CA GLY A 655 21.33 8.10 2.66
C GLY A 655 19.93 8.39 2.10
N HIS A 656 19.15 7.33 1.86
CA HIS A 656 17.85 7.44 1.19
C HIS A 656 16.73 7.97 2.08
N LEU A 657 16.70 7.66 3.38
CA LEU A 657 15.56 8.00 4.24
C LEU A 657 15.98 8.79 5.46
N LEU A 658 14.99 9.49 6.03
CA LEU A 658 15.14 10.09 7.35
C LEU A 658 15.39 9.01 8.41
N THR A 659 16.31 9.28 9.32
CA THR A 659 16.64 8.39 10.44
C THR A 659 15.74 8.69 11.63
N PRO A 660 14.97 7.71 12.15
CA PRO A 660 14.19 7.87 13.37
C PRO A 660 15.04 8.29 14.56
N ASP A 661 14.47 9.11 15.44
CA ASP A 661 15.07 9.43 16.72
C ASP A 661 15.22 8.17 17.59
N ASP A 662 16.24 8.17 18.44
CA ASP A 662 16.47 7.10 19.41
C ASP A 662 15.37 7.14 20.49
N SER A 663 14.46 6.17 20.45
CA SER A 663 13.30 6.04 21.36
C SER A 663 13.67 5.80 22.83
N GLU A 664 14.94 5.51 23.16
CA GLU A 664 15.40 5.47 24.54
C GLU A 664 15.79 6.87 25.07
N LYS A 665 16.06 7.82 24.16
CA LYS A 665 16.48 9.19 24.49
C LYS A 665 15.37 10.21 24.28
N TRP A 666 14.56 10.01 23.24
CA TRP A 666 13.56 10.97 22.79
C TRP A 666 12.16 10.37 22.83
N PHE A 667 11.23 11.17 23.33
CA PHE A 667 9.80 10.91 23.25
C PHE A 667 9.34 11.02 21.80
N SER A 668 8.66 9.99 21.30
CA SER A 668 8.10 9.97 19.95
C SER A 668 6.85 10.86 19.88
N GLY A 669 6.98 12.04 19.27
CA GLY A 669 5.86 12.95 19.03
C GLY A 669 4.68 12.32 18.25
N PRO A 670 4.92 11.48 17.23
CA PRO A 670 3.87 10.80 16.48
C PRO A 670 2.95 9.89 17.31
N SER A 671 3.43 9.32 18.43
CA SER A 671 2.61 8.53 19.35
C SER A 671 1.41 9.30 19.92
N LEU A 672 1.48 10.63 19.96
CA LEU A 672 0.40 11.51 20.42
C LEU A 672 -0.86 11.39 19.55
N MET A 673 -0.74 10.97 18.29
CA MET A 673 -1.90 10.68 17.44
C MET A 673 -2.72 9.51 18.01
N ARG A 674 -2.06 8.37 18.31
CA ARG A 674 -2.72 7.20 18.90
C ARG A 674 -3.25 7.49 20.30
N PHE A 675 -2.51 8.23 21.11
CA PHE A 675 -3.01 8.62 22.44
C PHE A 675 -4.24 9.54 22.32
N GLY A 676 -4.18 10.56 21.47
CA GLY A 676 -5.29 11.48 21.20
C GLY A 676 -6.54 10.76 20.68
N LEU A 677 -6.38 9.77 19.81
CA LEU A 677 -7.46 8.91 19.32
C LEU A 677 -8.20 8.20 20.46
N GLY A 678 -7.49 7.81 21.53
CA GLY A 678 -8.09 7.27 22.75
C GLY A 678 -9.08 8.22 23.44
N LYS A 679 -8.94 9.54 23.28
CA LYS A 679 -9.92 10.53 23.76
C LYS A 679 -11.14 10.67 22.86
N LEU A 680 -11.02 10.27 21.59
CA LEU A 680 -12.12 10.15 20.64
C LEU A 680 -12.79 8.76 20.72
N GLY A 681 -12.39 7.94 21.69
CA GLY A 681 -13.08 6.70 22.06
C GLY A 681 -12.36 5.42 21.63
N TYR A 682 -11.36 5.49 20.76
CA TYR A 682 -10.62 4.32 20.26
C TYR A 682 -9.25 4.22 20.93
N SER A 683 -9.19 3.53 22.06
CA SER A 683 -7.95 3.32 22.80
C SER A 683 -7.22 2.08 22.30
N ILE A 684 -5.96 2.28 21.87
CA ILE A 684 -5.00 1.24 21.54
C ILE A 684 -3.73 1.55 22.33
N ALA A 685 -3.36 0.67 23.25
CA ALA A 685 -2.22 0.88 24.15
C ALA A 685 -1.30 -0.34 24.17
N TYR A 686 0.00 -0.09 24.41
CA TYR A 686 1.01 -1.13 24.46
C TYR A 686 1.59 -1.29 25.85
N ASP A 687 1.89 -2.54 26.22
CA ASP A 687 2.69 -2.89 27.38
C ASP A 687 4.03 -3.48 26.90
N LYS A 688 5.13 -2.77 27.17
CA LYS A 688 6.48 -3.13 26.72
C LYS A 688 7.53 -2.92 27.80
N SER A 689 8.61 -3.69 27.76
CA SER A 689 9.66 -3.59 28.77
C SER A 689 10.55 -2.34 28.62
N SER A 690 10.70 -1.80 27.41
CA SER A 690 11.43 -0.54 27.17
C SER A 690 10.90 0.25 25.96
N GLY A 691 11.22 1.55 25.91
CA GLY A 691 10.89 2.43 24.78
C GLY A 691 11.56 2.00 23.47
N GLY A 692 12.74 1.38 23.54
CA GLY A 692 13.51 0.85 22.40
C GLY A 692 12.85 -0.31 21.65
N ILE A 693 11.81 -0.93 22.22
CA ILE A 693 11.04 -1.95 21.52
C ILE A 693 10.10 -1.26 20.53
N LYS A 694 10.27 -1.61 19.26
CA LYS A 694 9.40 -1.14 18.16
C LYS A 694 7.94 -1.52 18.41
N ASP A 695 7.06 -0.58 18.14
CA ASP A 695 5.63 -0.74 18.33
C ASP A 695 5.00 -1.65 17.26
N PRO A 696 3.89 -2.34 17.60
CA PRO A 696 3.05 -3.02 16.62
C PRO A 696 2.42 -2.04 15.62
N ILE A 697 2.38 -2.45 14.36
CA ILE A 697 1.69 -1.72 13.29
C ILE A 697 0.33 -2.36 13.10
N ASN A 698 -0.72 -1.54 13.09
CA ASN A 698 -2.11 -1.99 13.08
C ASN A 698 -2.90 -1.27 11.99
N CYS A 699 -3.84 -1.99 11.38
CA CYS A 699 -4.94 -1.45 10.59
C CYS A 699 -6.24 -2.09 11.08
N ILE A 700 -7.32 -1.31 11.15
CA ILE A 700 -8.65 -1.81 11.49
C ILE A 700 -9.59 -1.47 10.35
N SER A 701 -10.06 -2.50 9.65
CA SER A 701 -10.97 -2.35 8.51
C SER A 701 -12.37 -2.86 8.83
N ARG A 702 -13.32 -2.53 7.96
CA ARG A 702 -14.72 -2.92 8.09
C ARG A 702 -15.13 -3.77 6.91
N HIS A 703 -15.73 -4.92 7.18
CA HIS A 703 -16.25 -5.82 6.14
C HIS A 703 -17.52 -6.51 6.63
N ASN A 704 -18.59 -6.45 5.85
CA ASN A 704 -19.84 -7.17 6.10
C ASN A 704 -20.32 -6.97 7.55
N ASN A 705 -20.36 -5.69 7.93
CA ASN A 705 -20.70 -5.17 9.25
C ASN A 705 -19.77 -5.60 10.42
N SER A 706 -18.66 -6.29 10.16
CA SER A 706 -17.66 -6.69 11.17
C SER A 706 -16.39 -5.86 11.13
N PHE A 707 -15.55 -5.97 12.16
CA PHE A 707 -14.24 -5.34 12.23
C PHE A 707 -13.15 -6.38 11.97
N PHE A 708 -12.20 -6.04 11.11
CA PHE A 708 -11.02 -6.87 10.82
C PHE A 708 -9.77 -6.16 11.31
N PHE A 709 -9.02 -6.83 12.18
CA PHE A 709 -7.77 -6.35 12.74
C PHE A 709 -6.61 -6.97 11.99
N SER A 710 -5.80 -6.14 11.36
CA SER A 710 -4.61 -6.55 10.61
C SER A 710 -3.38 -5.96 11.28
N GLY A 711 -2.28 -6.72 11.38
CA GLY A 711 -1.08 -6.13 11.95
C GLY A 711 0.22 -6.89 11.73
N TYR A 712 1.30 -6.17 12.03
CA TYR A 712 2.69 -6.64 12.04
C TYR A 712 3.29 -6.35 13.41
N LEU A 713 3.91 -7.37 14.02
CA LEU A 713 4.59 -7.24 15.31
C LEU A 713 6.11 -7.40 15.13
N PRO A 714 6.88 -6.31 15.03
CA PRO A 714 8.34 -6.39 14.98
C PRO A 714 8.91 -7.20 16.16
N ASN A 715 8.28 -7.07 17.34
CA ASN A 715 8.60 -7.81 18.55
C ASN A 715 7.35 -8.46 19.17
N LEU A 716 7.40 -9.76 19.41
CA LEU A 716 6.29 -10.55 19.95
C LEU A 716 6.11 -10.42 21.48
N THR A 717 7.00 -9.70 22.17
CA THR A 717 6.89 -9.50 23.62
C THR A 717 5.89 -8.40 23.99
N VAL A 718 5.39 -7.64 23.01
CA VAL A 718 4.47 -6.52 23.24
C VAL A 718 3.05 -7.02 23.40
N GLU A 719 2.41 -6.68 24.52
CA GLU A 719 0.97 -6.88 24.72
C GLU A 719 0.21 -5.65 24.23
N GLN A 720 -0.89 -5.88 23.51
CA GLN A 720 -1.76 -4.83 22.97
C GLN A 720 -3.08 -4.83 23.71
N ALA A 721 -3.55 -3.65 24.13
CA ALA A 721 -4.83 -3.46 24.79
C ALA A 721 -5.77 -2.60 23.95
N PHE A 722 -7.01 -3.06 23.75
CA PHE A 722 -8.02 -2.39 22.93
C PHE A 722 -9.27 -2.06 23.76
N LYS A 723 -9.75 -0.82 23.67
CA LYS A 723 -11.00 -0.36 24.28
C LYS A 723 -11.69 0.67 23.40
N PHE A 724 -12.81 0.29 22.79
CA PHE A 724 -13.51 1.10 21.78
C PHE A 724 -14.87 1.61 22.31
N PRO A 725 -15.55 2.53 21.61
CA PRO A 725 -16.88 3.00 22.02
C PRO A 725 -17.92 1.88 22.15
N GLN A 726 -17.73 0.79 21.39
CA GLN A 726 -18.59 -0.40 21.40
C GLN A 726 -18.33 -1.32 22.61
N GLY A 727 -17.21 -1.15 23.33
CA GLY A 727 -16.70 -2.08 24.34
C GLY A 727 -15.32 -2.65 23.96
N ALA A 728 -14.86 -3.67 24.68
CA ALA A 728 -13.64 -4.41 24.35
C ALA A 728 -13.91 -5.32 23.13
N PRO A 729 -13.17 -5.19 22.02
CA PRO A 729 -13.33 -6.09 20.87
C PRO A 729 -12.88 -7.51 21.24
N ILE A 730 -13.71 -8.51 20.94
CA ILE A 730 -13.40 -9.91 21.19
C ILE A 730 -13.13 -10.61 19.86
N ILE A 731 -11.85 -10.89 19.61
CA ILE A 731 -11.39 -11.58 18.41
C ILE A 731 -11.90 -13.03 18.38
N ILE A 732 -12.49 -13.43 17.26
CA ILE A 732 -13.01 -14.80 17.05
C ILE A 732 -11.82 -15.74 16.83
N GLY A 733 -11.83 -16.88 17.52
CA GLY A 733 -10.73 -17.85 17.51
C GLY A 733 -9.74 -17.67 18.66
N TRP A 734 -10.02 -16.78 19.62
CA TRP A 734 -9.08 -16.37 20.65
C TRP A 734 -9.70 -16.33 22.05
N GLU A 735 -8.84 -16.40 23.05
CA GLU A 735 -9.10 -15.93 24.41
C GLU A 735 -8.44 -14.58 24.68
N THR A 736 -9.04 -13.80 25.56
CA THR A 736 -8.50 -12.53 26.04
C THR A 736 -8.76 -12.35 27.51
N GLU A 737 -7.82 -11.74 28.23
CA GLU A 737 -8.06 -11.18 29.55
C GLU A 737 -8.57 -9.74 29.39
N LEU A 738 -9.70 -9.44 30.02
CA LEU A 738 -10.18 -8.08 30.17
C LEU A 738 -9.47 -7.43 31.36
N LYS A 739 -8.89 -6.25 31.14
CA LYS A 739 -8.25 -5.42 32.18
C LYS A 739 -8.79 -4.00 32.09
N ASN A 740 -9.54 -3.55 33.10
CA ASN A 740 -10.19 -2.23 33.13
C ASN A 740 -11.11 -1.98 31.90
N GLY A 741 -11.81 -3.02 31.48
CA GLY A 741 -12.69 -2.99 30.31
C GLY A 741 -11.98 -2.93 28.96
N ALA A 742 -10.69 -3.23 28.88
CA ALA A 742 -9.95 -3.40 27.63
C ALA A 742 -9.62 -4.88 27.40
N SER A 743 -9.74 -5.37 26.17
CA SER A 743 -9.24 -6.69 25.78
C SER A 743 -7.73 -6.64 25.56
N THR A 744 -6.98 -7.58 26.11
CA THR A 744 -5.54 -7.68 25.92
C THR A 744 -5.12 -8.89 25.08
N TYR A 745 -4.19 -8.68 24.15
CA TYR A 745 -3.69 -9.70 23.22
C TYR A 745 -2.17 -9.65 23.05
N ARG A 746 -1.57 -10.83 22.87
CA ARG A 746 -0.22 -10.99 22.28
C ARG A 746 -0.37 -11.75 20.97
N PHE A 747 -0.33 -11.02 19.87
CA PHE A 747 -0.53 -11.59 18.54
C PHE A 747 0.74 -12.27 18.00
N PRO A 748 0.61 -13.16 16.99
CA PRO A 748 1.72 -13.63 16.18
C PRO A 748 2.36 -12.49 15.37
N LYS A 749 3.40 -12.82 14.60
CA LYS A 749 4.16 -11.85 13.79
C LYS A 749 3.27 -11.13 12.78
N SER A 750 2.33 -11.85 12.17
CA SER A 750 1.27 -11.32 11.33
C SER A 750 -0.09 -11.88 11.76
N PHE A 751 -1.12 -11.04 11.75
CA PHE A 751 -2.49 -11.47 12.03
C PHE A 751 -3.50 -10.71 11.15
N PHE A 752 -4.64 -11.37 10.88
CA PHE A 752 -5.78 -10.81 10.16
C PHE A 752 -7.07 -11.44 10.68
N GLU A 753 -7.63 -10.82 11.71
CA GLU A 753 -8.62 -11.47 12.57
C GLU A 753 -9.92 -10.68 12.67
N GLU A 754 -11.03 -11.41 12.72
CA GLU A 754 -12.37 -10.86 12.76
C GLU A 754 -12.85 -10.64 14.20
N SER A 755 -13.51 -9.49 14.43
CA SER A 755 -14.35 -9.25 15.60
C SER A 755 -15.76 -8.88 15.17
N ARG A 756 -16.73 -9.59 15.74
CA ARG A 756 -18.16 -9.27 15.68
C ARG A 756 -18.75 -8.96 17.05
N PHE A 757 -17.96 -9.12 18.10
CA PHE A 757 -18.43 -9.03 19.47
C PHE A 757 -17.65 -7.97 20.21
N PHE A 758 -18.38 -7.08 20.87
CA PHE A 758 -17.79 -6.13 21.79
C PHE A 758 -18.43 -6.32 23.16
N VAL A 759 -17.59 -6.35 24.18
CA VAL A 759 -18.01 -6.65 25.54
C VAL A 759 -17.67 -5.51 26.48
N GLU A 760 -18.66 -5.01 27.21
CA GLU A 760 -18.45 -4.18 28.38
C GLU A 760 -18.50 -5.05 29.64
N GLN A 761 -17.31 -5.28 30.20
CA GLN A 761 -17.06 -5.98 31.45
C GLN A 761 -15.68 -5.53 31.96
N GLU A 762 -15.52 -5.26 33.25
CA GLU A 762 -14.26 -4.68 33.78
C GLU A 762 -13.08 -5.66 33.76
N ASP A 763 -13.30 -6.91 34.18
CA ASP A 763 -12.25 -7.92 34.35
C ASP A 763 -12.70 -9.35 33.99
N GLY A 764 -11.72 -10.22 33.74
CA GLY A 764 -11.91 -11.66 33.57
C GLY A 764 -11.52 -12.17 32.19
N VAL A 765 -11.48 -13.49 32.03
CA VAL A 765 -11.09 -14.12 30.77
C VAL A 765 -12.34 -14.40 29.94
N ILE A 766 -12.34 -13.94 28.70
CA ILE A 766 -13.36 -14.22 27.70
C ILE A 766 -12.75 -15.08 26.61
N SER A 767 -13.53 -16.06 26.14
CA SER A 767 -13.18 -16.91 24.99
C SER A 767 -14.23 -16.77 23.90
N CYS A 768 -13.82 -16.74 22.64
CA CYS A 768 -14.72 -16.60 21.49
C CYS A 768 -14.32 -17.56 20.36
N PHE A 769 -15.20 -18.48 19.97
CA PHE A 769 -14.87 -19.52 18.98
C PHE A 769 -16.05 -19.91 18.09
N ASP A 770 -15.75 -20.25 16.84
CA ASP A 770 -16.68 -20.96 15.97
C ASP A 770 -16.98 -22.37 16.51
N ILE A 771 -18.26 -22.77 16.47
CA ILE A 771 -18.70 -24.11 16.88
C ILE A 771 -19.58 -24.78 15.80
N PRO A 772 -19.66 -26.12 15.75
CA PRO A 772 -20.38 -26.82 14.69
C PRO A 772 -21.86 -26.44 14.58
N LEU A 773 -22.33 -26.27 13.33
CA LEU A 773 -23.70 -25.85 13.02
C LEU A 773 -24.76 -26.86 13.46
N ALA A 774 -24.56 -28.15 13.15
CA ALA A 774 -25.43 -29.28 13.48
C ALA A 774 -26.96 -29.09 13.26
N THR A 775 -27.36 -28.04 12.54
CA THR A 775 -28.74 -27.61 12.35
C THR A 775 -28.87 -27.08 10.93
N LYS A 776 -29.97 -27.42 10.27
CA LYS A 776 -30.21 -27.07 8.86
C LYS A 776 -30.55 -25.58 8.75
N GLY A 777 -29.89 -24.87 7.84
CA GLY A 777 -30.20 -23.47 7.51
C GLY A 777 -29.35 -22.43 8.23
N THR A 778 -28.63 -22.79 9.30
CA THR A 778 -27.63 -21.92 9.94
C THR A 778 -26.37 -21.88 9.09
N LYS A 779 -25.83 -20.68 8.83
CA LYS A 779 -24.58 -20.44 8.11
C LYS A 779 -23.37 -20.42 9.04
N ARG A 780 -23.47 -19.80 10.22
CA ARG A 780 -22.39 -19.71 11.20
C ARG A 780 -22.92 -19.77 12.63
N ARG A 781 -22.12 -20.31 13.54
CA ARG A 781 -22.42 -20.32 14.98
C ARG A 781 -21.15 -20.03 15.77
N ILE A 782 -21.23 -19.03 16.65
CA ILE A 782 -20.13 -18.57 17.50
C ILE A 782 -20.54 -18.66 18.95
N GLN A 783 -19.60 -19.05 19.81
CA GLN A 783 -19.78 -19.14 21.25
C GLN A 783 -18.84 -18.17 21.97
N LEU A 784 -19.38 -17.43 22.94
CA LEU A 784 -18.66 -16.67 23.94
C LEU A 784 -18.78 -17.34 25.31
N THR A 785 -17.71 -17.34 26.10
CA THR A 785 -17.70 -17.78 27.50
C THR A 785 -16.99 -16.78 28.39
N GLY A 786 -17.23 -16.87 29.71
CA GLY A 786 -16.55 -16.02 30.70
C GLY A 786 -17.23 -14.68 30.94
N LEU A 787 -18.45 -14.51 30.44
CA LEU A 787 -19.26 -13.31 30.62
C LEU A 787 -19.72 -13.19 32.08
N LYS A 788 -19.62 -12.00 32.66
CA LYS A 788 -19.97 -11.68 34.05
C LYS A 788 -20.77 -10.39 34.08
N ASN A 789 -22.11 -10.51 34.13
CA ASN A 789 -23.02 -9.36 34.09
C ASN A 789 -22.67 -8.36 32.96
N ALA A 790 -22.30 -8.89 31.80
CA ALA A 790 -21.74 -8.13 30.71
C ALA A 790 -22.82 -7.46 29.85
N LYS A 791 -22.45 -6.37 29.17
CA LYS A 791 -23.15 -5.94 27.96
C LYS A 791 -22.40 -6.48 26.75
N VAL A 792 -23.11 -7.18 25.86
CA VAL A 792 -22.55 -7.76 24.65
C VAL A 792 -23.22 -7.12 23.45
N ARG A 793 -22.41 -6.56 22.55
CA ARG A 793 -22.84 -6.07 21.24
C ARG A 793 -22.41 -7.07 20.18
N PHE A 794 -23.36 -7.54 19.39
CA PHE A 794 -23.12 -8.44 18.28
C PHE A 794 -23.42 -7.74 16.95
N TYR A 795 -22.44 -7.73 16.05
CA TYR A 795 -22.56 -7.17 14.70
C TYR A 795 -22.85 -8.30 13.68
N PRO A 796 -24.14 -8.52 13.33
CA PRO A 796 -24.53 -9.54 12.37
C PRO A 796 -24.02 -9.19 10.97
N PRO A 797 -23.75 -10.17 10.08
CA PRO A 797 -23.50 -9.86 8.67
C PRO A 797 -24.60 -9.02 8.04
N THR A 798 -24.24 -8.19 7.07
CA THR A 798 -25.19 -7.37 6.32
C THR A 798 -26.30 -8.25 5.72
N GLY A 799 -27.56 -7.85 5.94
CA GLY A 799 -28.75 -8.59 5.50
C GLY A 799 -29.17 -9.76 6.41
N VAL A 800 -28.55 -9.94 7.58
CA VAL A 800 -28.97 -10.89 8.62
C VAL A 800 -29.69 -10.14 9.74
N GLU A 801 -31.01 -10.30 9.81
CA GLU A 801 -31.88 -9.54 10.72
C GLU A 801 -32.98 -10.40 11.37
N GLY A 802 -33.53 -9.92 12.49
CA GLY A 802 -34.70 -10.49 13.17
C GLY A 802 -34.54 -11.96 13.52
N GLU A 803 -35.55 -12.78 13.19
CA GLU A 803 -35.61 -14.21 13.53
C GLU A 803 -34.48 -15.07 12.93
N SER A 804 -33.69 -14.51 12.00
CA SER A 804 -32.51 -15.20 11.45
C SER A 804 -31.33 -15.23 12.44
N VAL A 805 -31.30 -14.31 13.41
CA VAL A 805 -30.32 -14.32 14.50
C VAL A 805 -30.90 -15.06 15.69
N LYS A 806 -30.22 -16.12 16.13
CA LYS A 806 -30.59 -16.89 17.32
C LYS A 806 -29.50 -16.80 18.36
N VAL A 807 -29.87 -16.31 19.54
CA VAL A 807 -28.98 -16.23 20.69
C VAL A 807 -29.52 -17.09 21.82
N VAL A 808 -28.68 -17.95 22.38
CA VAL A 808 -29.01 -18.73 23.59
C VAL A 808 -27.99 -18.50 24.69
N LEU A 809 -28.47 -18.50 25.93
CA LEU A 809 -27.64 -18.39 27.14
C LEU A 809 -27.56 -19.70 27.91
N ASN A 810 -26.35 -20.06 28.33
CA ASN A 810 -26.08 -21.19 29.24
C ASN A 810 -26.76 -22.50 28.82
N SER A 811 -26.94 -22.70 27.52
CA SER A 811 -27.55 -23.90 26.96
C SER A 811 -26.48 -24.89 26.55
N SER A 812 -26.72 -26.17 26.84
CA SER A 812 -25.95 -27.25 26.25
C SER A 812 -26.33 -27.49 24.79
N TYR A 813 -25.43 -28.11 24.04
CA TYR A 813 -25.71 -28.66 22.71
C TYR A 813 -26.95 -29.59 22.78
N PRO A 814 -27.91 -29.48 21.84
CA PRO A 814 -27.86 -28.77 20.55
C PRO A 814 -28.39 -27.33 20.56
N PHE A 815 -28.35 -26.63 21.71
CA PHE A 815 -28.69 -25.20 21.82
C PHE A 815 -30.16 -24.85 21.50
N GLY A 816 -31.08 -25.74 21.90
CA GLY A 816 -32.53 -25.57 21.66
C GLY A 816 -33.33 -24.93 22.81
N LYS A 817 -32.66 -24.39 23.84
CA LYS A 817 -33.31 -23.76 25.01
C LYS A 817 -32.52 -22.53 25.44
N GLY A 818 -33.16 -21.66 26.21
CA GLY A 818 -32.52 -20.47 26.78
C GLY A 818 -32.32 -19.33 25.78
N GLU A 819 -33.24 -19.20 24.82
CA GLU A 819 -33.22 -18.10 23.86
C GLU A 819 -33.29 -16.74 24.58
N LEU A 820 -32.48 -15.80 24.09
CA LEU A 820 -32.41 -14.43 24.57
C LEU A 820 -32.68 -13.51 23.39
N GLU A 821 -33.68 -12.65 23.52
CA GLU A 821 -33.96 -11.61 22.54
C GLU A 821 -33.01 -10.43 22.75
N GLY A 822 -32.36 -10.01 21.67
CA GLY A 822 -31.52 -8.82 21.67
C GLY A 822 -32.32 -7.58 21.32
N GLN A 823 -31.91 -6.43 21.84
CA GLN A 823 -32.43 -5.15 21.38
C GLN A 823 -31.66 -4.77 20.11
N SER A 824 -32.35 -4.71 18.97
CA SER A 824 -31.77 -4.18 17.74
C SER A 824 -31.52 -2.69 17.91
N GLU A 825 -30.29 -2.27 17.64
CA GLU A 825 -29.85 -0.89 17.75
C GLU A 825 -29.11 -0.49 16.47
N GLU A 826 -29.20 0.79 16.15
CA GLU A 826 -28.44 1.43 15.08
C GLU A 826 -27.46 2.41 15.72
N LYS A 827 -26.25 2.52 15.13
CA LYS A 827 -25.14 3.44 15.48
C LYS A 827 -24.10 2.87 16.45
N LEU A 828 -22.84 3.26 16.23
CA LEU A 828 -21.60 2.79 16.86
C LEU A 828 -20.88 1.72 16.03
N GLY A 829 -20.62 2.00 14.75
CA GLY A 829 -19.86 1.10 13.88
C GLY A 829 -20.74 0.06 13.18
N GLY A 830 -22.00 0.38 12.88
CA GLY A 830 -22.95 -0.41 12.13
C GLY A 830 -24.13 -0.92 12.97
N ASP A 831 -25.01 -1.68 12.33
CA ASP A 831 -26.17 -2.29 12.98
C ASP A 831 -25.73 -3.39 13.94
N TYR A 832 -26.31 -3.45 15.14
CA TYR A 832 -25.94 -4.46 16.12
C TYR A 832 -27.11 -4.85 17.01
N TYR A 833 -26.97 -6.01 17.64
CA TYR A 833 -27.85 -6.45 18.72
C TYR A 833 -27.17 -6.24 20.07
N LEU A 834 -27.84 -5.52 20.96
CA LEU A 834 -27.43 -5.34 22.34
C LEU A 834 -28.07 -6.41 23.23
N TYR A 835 -27.22 -7.05 24.04
CA TYR A 835 -27.62 -7.98 25.08
C TYR A 835 -27.05 -7.51 26.42
N GLU A 836 -27.92 -7.27 27.40
CA GLU A 836 -27.51 -6.78 28.73
C GLU A 836 -27.63 -7.87 29.79
N ASN A 837 -26.87 -7.71 30.89
CA ASN A 837 -26.86 -8.62 32.04
C ASN A 837 -26.48 -10.06 31.68
N VAL A 838 -25.64 -10.24 30.67
CA VAL A 838 -25.24 -11.55 30.16
C VAL A 838 -24.20 -12.18 31.09
N THR A 839 -24.46 -13.40 31.58
CA THR A 839 -23.55 -14.13 32.46
C THR A 839 -23.37 -15.58 32.01
N GLY A 840 -22.13 -16.07 32.05
CA GLY A 840 -21.75 -17.44 31.69
C GLY A 840 -21.40 -17.57 30.22
N GLN A 841 -22.18 -18.36 29.49
CA GLN A 841 -21.99 -18.71 28.09
C GLN A 841 -23.10 -18.10 27.23
N MET A 842 -22.72 -17.52 26.10
CA MET A 842 -23.63 -17.02 25.06
C MET A 842 -23.28 -17.69 23.74
N VAL A 843 -24.27 -18.20 23.01
CA VAL A 843 -24.10 -18.77 21.68
C VAL A 843 -24.97 -18.03 20.70
N VAL A 844 -24.37 -17.54 19.61
CA VAL A 844 -25.03 -16.78 18.55
C VAL A 844 -24.97 -17.58 17.25
N SER A 845 -26.10 -17.73 16.57
CA SER A 845 -26.24 -18.47 15.31
C SER A 845 -27.00 -17.64 14.28
N TRP A 846 -26.60 -17.71 13.01
CA TRP A 846 -27.35 -17.13 11.89
C TRP A 846 -27.10 -17.89 10.59
#